data_AF-A0A1F9PJS6-F1
#
_entry.id   AF-A0A1F9PJS6-F1
#
_cell.length_a   1.000
_cell.length_b   1.000
_cell.length_c   1.000
_cell.angle_alpha   90.00
_cell.angle_beta   90.00
_cell.angle_gamma   90.00
#
_symmetry.space_group_name_H-M   'P 1'
#
loop_
_entity.id
_entity.type
_entity.pdbx_description
1 polymer ?
#
loop_
_entity_poly.entity_id
_entity_poly.type
_entity_poly.pdbx_seq_one_letter_code
_entity_poly.pdbx_strand_id
1 'polypeptide(L)'
;MATYTSTQNGNWNDSATWGGGGYPVAAGDIANIGHIVTYNVVSTVELGQITINNGGILTFLNSMSTKLTLGAADITINNGGELRVGASGAIIPKTYLAELIWNTISDNAKGINIANGGKLTVYGDPDYFGSDYDSVLVSQAVIPAAGNSVTITITGDFTTKWIAGQELLVHSGGAYSNYTNDFCRLAITSVSANGSNTDVACTVIERLAGLTCLVGADVLHLTRNVKLYKYNYNANLSQANNNRPRITNANAVGTANVNMSDVSVAGFYAAGDGYGISFNGVVRNCGFPFVSAYLSTINGIICMFNGPSSNLLNNCVVNAWQANSANSPIGGYNVQLGGNILGFGVGAIYQINGVVSANIYSNSVGIYNNIYDTIVTGNIGYDGYGVQKNNTNDFSLQRGRFTVRVVNSIIHSVPTFANRNTLTYNSRIRFEHFLQTAGAHYVADAFGDIYEVAADGSGDNPSQRSGGGADVIEVIPQSNCAPVSYLELLNIRLWATAGVNKSYRFYLQTDYAALAKNGLVLYGQYLDQGSGGHLGPVNSSTSGNFTTRSNQSDWSQYVEVAINPAQDGYVNLYIRLMGYETSKKVWVDPKVAITGGDAVTVTPRWSYGEVQLDIDPVTTGGGGSSPPINSGLLPLGVMEVVV
;
A
#
# COMPACT_ATOMS: atom_id res chain seq x y z
N MET A 1 -24.67 35.47 20.29
CA MET A 1 -24.80 34.01 20.40
C MET A 1 -26.14 33.67 21.02
N ALA A 2 -27.08 33.29 20.18
CA ALA A 2 -28.32 32.65 20.58
C ALA A 2 -28.28 31.16 20.22
N THR A 3 -29.15 30.37 20.85
CA THR A 3 -29.35 28.95 20.53
C THR A 3 -30.69 28.80 19.83
N TYR A 4 -30.67 28.26 18.62
CA TYR A 4 -31.85 27.99 17.81
C TYR A 4 -32.09 26.50 17.75
N THR A 5 -33.33 26.08 17.97
CA THR A 5 -33.74 24.68 17.84
C THR A 5 -34.78 24.57 16.74
N SER A 6 -34.58 23.67 15.79
CA SER A 6 -35.56 23.45 14.72
C SER A 6 -36.88 22.95 15.28
N THR A 7 -37.99 23.63 15.03
CA THR A 7 -39.34 23.26 15.50
C THR A 7 -40.17 22.53 14.45
N GLN A 8 -39.74 22.57 13.18
CA GLN A 8 -40.38 21.88 12.06
C GLN A 8 -39.36 21.68 10.93
N ASN A 9 -39.76 20.93 9.89
CA ASN A 9 -39.00 20.88 8.64
C ASN A 9 -39.07 22.24 7.93
N GLY A 10 -37.98 22.68 7.30
CA GLY A 10 -37.98 23.95 6.58
C GLY A 10 -36.61 24.41 6.11
N ASN A 11 -36.57 25.62 5.55
CA ASN A 11 -35.32 26.24 5.11
C ASN A 11 -34.57 26.85 6.29
N TRP A 12 -33.25 26.89 6.20
CA TRP A 12 -32.38 27.48 7.23
C TRP A 12 -32.71 28.96 7.46
N ASN A 13 -32.92 29.74 6.39
CA ASN A 13 -33.20 31.17 6.49
C ASN A 13 -34.68 31.51 6.75
N ASP A 14 -35.51 30.53 7.08
CA ASP A 14 -36.91 30.75 7.46
C ASP A 14 -37.05 30.75 8.98
N SER A 15 -37.49 31.88 9.54
CA SER A 15 -37.75 32.04 10.96
C SER A 15 -38.73 31.00 11.51
N ALA A 16 -39.67 30.48 10.69
CA ALA A 16 -40.63 29.47 11.11
C ALA A 16 -40.01 28.08 11.33
N THR A 17 -38.83 27.82 10.76
CA THR A 17 -38.08 26.58 10.98
C THR A 17 -37.55 26.50 12.41
N TRP A 18 -37.32 27.65 13.08
CA TRP A 18 -36.61 27.73 14.34
C TRP A 18 -37.45 28.29 15.49
N GLY A 19 -37.25 27.75 16.69
CA GLY A 19 -37.63 28.43 17.92
C GLY A 19 -36.73 29.63 18.18
N GLY A 20 -37.29 30.75 18.69
CA GLY A 20 -36.50 31.88 19.20
C GLY A 20 -36.57 33.19 18.39
N GLY A 21 -37.49 33.34 17.43
CA GLY A 21 -37.75 34.62 16.76
C GLY A 21 -36.73 35.01 15.69
N GLY A 22 -36.26 34.04 14.89
CA GLY A 22 -35.31 34.26 13.80
C GLY A 22 -34.68 32.94 13.36
N TYR A 23 -33.50 33.00 12.75
CA TYR A 23 -32.68 31.84 12.40
C TYR A 23 -31.21 32.11 12.74
N PRO A 24 -30.33 31.10 12.83
CA PRO A 24 -28.92 31.32 13.14
C PRO A 24 -28.25 32.12 12.02
N VAL A 25 -27.84 33.34 12.34
CA VAL A 25 -27.31 34.32 11.38
C VAL A 25 -26.19 35.19 11.95
N ALA A 26 -26.02 35.23 13.28
CA ALA A 26 -24.95 35.97 13.93
C ALA A 26 -23.78 35.05 14.30
N ALA A 27 -22.59 35.65 14.44
CA ALA A 27 -21.39 34.91 14.80
C ALA A 27 -21.55 34.22 16.16
N GLY A 28 -21.13 32.96 16.21
CA GLY A 28 -21.25 32.10 17.39
C GLY A 28 -22.64 31.51 17.65
N ASP A 29 -23.68 31.85 16.88
CA ASP A 29 -25.01 31.24 17.07
C ASP A 29 -24.97 29.71 16.95
N ILE A 30 -25.73 29.04 17.81
CA ILE A 30 -25.78 27.58 17.93
C ILE A 30 -27.06 27.06 17.27
N ALA A 31 -26.98 25.96 16.53
CA ALA A 31 -28.12 25.31 15.89
C ALA A 31 -28.31 23.87 16.40
N ASN A 32 -29.50 23.56 16.89
CA ASN A 32 -29.94 22.22 17.28
C ASN A 32 -31.01 21.72 16.31
N ILE A 33 -30.70 20.68 15.56
CA ILE A 33 -31.52 20.17 14.46
C ILE A 33 -32.12 18.83 14.87
N GLY A 34 -33.45 18.80 15.05
CA GLY A 34 -34.25 17.60 15.29
C GLY A 34 -35.22 17.28 14.15
N HIS A 35 -35.21 18.10 13.10
CA HIS A 35 -36.07 18.00 11.92
C HIS A 35 -35.21 18.05 10.64
N ILE A 36 -35.84 17.97 9.46
CA ILE A 36 -35.15 18.18 8.17
C ILE A 36 -35.02 19.67 7.91
N VAL A 37 -33.80 20.20 8.00
CA VAL A 37 -33.47 21.60 7.75
C VAL A 37 -32.66 21.71 6.46
N THR A 38 -33.16 22.47 5.50
CA THR A 38 -32.49 22.73 4.22
C THR A 38 -31.61 23.96 4.32
N TYR A 39 -30.29 23.79 4.30
CA TYR A 39 -29.32 24.88 4.22
C TYR A 39 -29.32 25.51 2.83
N ASN A 40 -29.86 26.72 2.73
CA ASN A 40 -30.08 27.47 1.48
C ASN A 40 -29.43 28.86 1.53
N VAL A 41 -28.28 28.97 2.19
CA VAL A 41 -27.60 30.25 2.46
C VAL A 41 -26.16 30.22 1.96
N VAL A 42 -25.67 31.38 1.52
CA VAL A 42 -24.24 31.65 1.30
C VAL A 42 -23.77 32.59 2.41
N SER A 43 -23.23 32.05 3.49
CA SER A 43 -22.83 32.81 4.67
C SER A 43 -21.32 32.73 4.93
N THR A 44 -20.72 33.90 5.17
CA THR A 44 -19.36 34.02 5.71
C THR A 44 -19.33 34.18 7.22
N VAL A 45 -20.49 34.24 7.88
CA VAL A 45 -20.59 34.36 9.32
C VAL A 45 -20.12 33.07 9.97
N GLU A 46 -19.16 33.17 10.88
CA GLU A 46 -18.64 32.05 11.67
C GLU A 46 -19.64 31.63 12.74
N LEU A 47 -20.46 30.63 12.44
CA LEU A 47 -21.43 30.07 13.39
C LEU A 47 -20.74 29.30 14.52
N GLY A 48 -21.49 29.12 15.61
CA GLY A 48 -21.12 28.26 16.73
C GLY A 48 -21.41 26.79 16.45
N GLN A 49 -21.63 26.02 17.52
CA GLN A 49 -21.86 24.57 17.41
C GLN A 49 -23.14 24.24 16.63
N ILE A 50 -23.09 23.20 15.81
CA ILE A 50 -24.27 22.60 15.18
C ILE A 50 -24.44 21.18 15.72
N THR A 51 -25.61 20.86 16.25
CA THR A 51 -25.94 19.53 16.74
C THR A 51 -27.10 18.95 15.93
N ILE A 52 -26.88 17.81 15.28
CA ILE A 52 -27.89 17.08 14.51
C ILE A 52 -28.34 15.89 15.34
N ASN A 53 -29.55 15.97 15.88
CA ASN A 53 -30.13 14.98 16.78
C ASN A 53 -30.77 13.81 16.02
N ASN A 54 -31.21 12.79 16.76
CA ASN A 54 -31.93 11.65 16.20
C ASN A 54 -33.16 12.12 15.37
N GLY A 55 -33.24 11.67 14.12
CA GLY A 55 -34.29 12.07 13.17
C GLY A 55 -34.04 13.42 12.48
N GLY A 56 -33.05 14.20 12.95
CA GLY A 56 -32.64 15.45 12.32
C GLY A 56 -31.77 15.23 11.09
N ILE A 57 -31.98 16.06 10.06
CA ILE A 57 -31.14 16.08 8.86
C ILE A 57 -30.81 17.54 8.54
N LEU A 58 -29.52 17.88 8.49
CA LEU A 58 -29.08 19.12 7.86
C LEU A 58 -28.73 18.81 6.41
N THR A 59 -29.53 19.27 5.45
CA THR A 59 -29.32 19.02 4.02
C THR A 59 -28.98 20.29 3.27
N PHE A 60 -27.95 20.29 2.43
CA PHE A 60 -27.62 21.45 1.59
C PHE A 60 -28.55 21.50 0.38
N LEU A 61 -29.01 22.70 0.01
CA LEU A 61 -29.84 22.90 -1.17
C LEU A 61 -29.01 22.67 -2.44
N ASN A 62 -29.49 21.80 -3.33
CA ASN A 62 -28.77 21.39 -4.54
C ASN A 62 -29.12 22.24 -5.78
N SER A 63 -29.97 23.26 -5.64
CA SER A 63 -30.39 24.15 -6.73
C SER A 63 -29.79 25.56 -6.62
N MET A 64 -28.82 25.76 -5.72
CA MET A 64 -28.06 26.99 -5.60
C MET A 64 -26.70 26.73 -4.94
N SER A 65 -25.76 27.67 -5.09
CA SER A 65 -24.53 27.63 -4.31
C SER A 65 -24.83 27.90 -2.83
N THR A 66 -24.12 27.22 -1.94
CA THR A 66 -24.27 27.28 -0.50
C THR A 66 -22.90 27.36 0.18
N LYS A 67 -22.83 28.08 1.31
CA LYS A 67 -21.58 28.27 2.06
C LYS A 67 -21.87 28.37 3.54
N LEU A 68 -21.39 27.39 4.30
CA LEU A 68 -21.49 27.34 5.76
C LEU A 68 -20.09 27.52 6.36
N THR A 69 -19.94 28.57 7.18
CA THR A 69 -18.70 28.85 7.90
C THR A 69 -18.90 28.65 9.40
N LEU A 70 -18.01 27.90 10.03
CA LEU A 70 -17.97 27.65 11.47
C LEU A 70 -16.74 28.34 12.05
N GLY A 71 -16.87 28.89 13.25
CA GLY A 71 -15.73 29.34 14.04
C GLY A 71 -14.94 28.16 14.62
N ALA A 72 -14.42 28.31 15.83
CA ALA A 72 -13.83 27.21 16.60
C ALA A 72 -14.90 26.28 17.21
N ALA A 73 -15.75 25.71 16.34
CA ALA A 73 -16.94 24.95 16.72
C ALA A 73 -17.03 23.58 16.02
N ASP A 74 -17.86 22.70 16.58
CA ASP A 74 -18.10 21.35 16.08
C ASP A 74 -19.44 21.26 15.33
N ILE A 75 -19.50 20.37 14.34
CA ILE A 75 -20.75 19.72 13.93
C ILE A 75 -20.79 18.37 14.63
N THR A 76 -21.75 18.18 15.52
CA THR A 76 -22.00 16.90 16.20
C THR A 76 -23.19 16.21 15.57
N ILE A 77 -22.98 15.02 15.01
CA ILE A 77 -24.01 14.18 14.41
C ILE A 77 -24.31 13.05 15.39
N ASN A 78 -25.41 13.16 16.11
CA ASN A 78 -25.84 12.15 17.07
C ASN A 78 -26.38 10.90 16.37
N ASN A 79 -26.58 9.83 17.14
CA ASN A 79 -27.22 8.61 16.65
C ASN A 79 -28.55 8.92 15.95
N GLY A 80 -28.71 8.47 14.70
CA GLY A 80 -29.89 8.72 13.87
C GLY A 80 -29.96 10.10 13.23
N GLY A 81 -28.97 10.97 13.44
CA GLY A 81 -28.81 12.25 12.74
C GLY A 81 -28.00 12.11 11.45
N GLU A 82 -28.18 13.06 10.53
CA GLU A 82 -27.42 13.10 9.27
C GLU A 82 -27.00 14.53 8.86
N LEU A 83 -25.73 14.71 8.50
CA LEU A 83 -25.28 15.84 7.69
C LEU A 83 -25.23 15.39 6.22
N ARG A 84 -25.96 16.10 5.36
CA ARG A 84 -26.10 15.78 3.93
C ARG A 84 -25.71 16.96 3.05
N VAL A 85 -24.57 16.86 2.38
CA VAL A 85 -24.10 17.82 1.37
C VAL A 85 -24.21 17.16 -0.01
N GLY A 86 -25.45 17.05 -0.51
CA GLY A 86 -25.79 16.15 -1.61
C GLY A 86 -25.94 14.70 -1.16
N ALA A 87 -26.49 13.85 -2.03
CA ALA A 87 -26.62 12.41 -1.84
C ALA A 87 -26.55 11.65 -3.17
N SER A 88 -26.36 10.33 -3.14
CA SER A 88 -26.52 9.49 -4.33
C SER A 88 -27.93 9.68 -4.93
N GLY A 89 -28.01 10.09 -6.20
CA GLY A 89 -29.25 10.46 -6.88
C GLY A 89 -29.78 11.88 -6.61
N ALA A 90 -29.18 12.61 -5.67
CA ALA A 90 -29.48 14.01 -5.36
C ALA A 90 -28.17 14.78 -5.07
N ILE A 91 -27.24 14.70 -6.02
CA ILE A 91 -25.92 15.34 -5.96
C ILE A 91 -26.04 16.87 -5.90
N ILE A 92 -24.96 17.55 -5.49
CA ILE A 92 -24.79 18.98 -5.79
C ILE A 92 -24.40 19.09 -7.28
N PRO A 93 -25.22 19.67 -8.17
CA PRO A 93 -24.92 19.78 -9.60
C PRO A 93 -23.71 20.67 -9.87
N LYS A 94 -23.04 20.44 -11.00
CA LYS A 94 -21.83 21.17 -11.40
C LYS A 94 -21.94 22.69 -11.52
N THR A 95 -23.15 23.22 -11.70
CA THR A 95 -23.42 24.66 -11.76
C THR A 95 -23.29 25.34 -10.40
N TYR A 96 -23.37 24.58 -9.30
CA TYR A 96 -23.42 25.11 -7.94
C TYR A 96 -22.24 24.64 -7.11
N LEU A 97 -21.82 25.50 -6.17
CA LEU A 97 -20.75 25.21 -5.22
C LEU A 97 -21.35 25.00 -3.83
N ALA A 98 -20.96 23.93 -3.14
CA ALA A 98 -21.28 23.72 -1.73
C ALA A 98 -20.00 23.76 -0.90
N GLU A 99 -19.90 24.72 0.01
CA GLU A 99 -18.73 24.91 0.86
C GLU A 99 -19.06 24.73 2.34
N LEU A 100 -18.19 24.00 3.04
CA LEU A 100 -18.22 23.85 4.50
C LEU A 100 -16.83 24.15 5.08
N ILE A 101 -16.77 25.16 5.96
CA ILE A 101 -15.52 25.81 6.33
C ILE A 101 -15.38 25.92 7.85
N TRP A 102 -14.16 25.70 8.38
CA TRP A 102 -13.87 25.86 9.82
C TRP A 102 -12.71 26.81 10.10
N ASN A 103 -12.93 27.80 10.95
CA ASN A 103 -11.89 28.66 11.51
C ASN A 103 -11.48 28.18 12.92
N THR A 104 -10.79 27.04 12.99
CA THR A 104 -10.33 26.51 14.28
C THR A 104 -9.08 27.22 14.77
N ILE A 105 -8.86 27.19 16.09
CA ILE A 105 -7.73 27.85 16.78
C ILE A 105 -6.71 26.87 17.36
N SER A 106 -6.96 25.57 17.21
CA SER A 106 -6.07 24.49 17.64
C SER A 106 -6.27 23.25 16.78
N ASP A 107 -5.21 22.45 16.67
CA ASP A 107 -5.21 21.19 15.91
C ASP A 107 -6.12 20.17 16.56
N ASN A 108 -6.85 19.40 15.74
CA ASN A 108 -7.59 18.20 16.16
C ASN A 108 -8.67 18.48 17.23
N ALA A 109 -9.00 19.74 17.49
CA ALA A 109 -9.91 20.12 18.57
C ALA A 109 -11.35 20.31 18.11
N LYS A 110 -11.56 20.53 16.80
CA LYS A 110 -12.85 20.88 16.21
C LYS A 110 -13.05 20.18 14.86
N GLY A 111 -14.30 20.06 14.43
CA GLY A 111 -14.62 19.59 13.08
C GLY A 111 -15.99 18.90 13.01
N ILE A 112 -16.04 17.72 12.40
CA ILE A 112 -17.23 16.87 12.36
C ILE A 112 -17.03 15.70 13.32
N ASN A 113 -17.93 15.55 14.30
CA ASN A 113 -17.95 14.42 15.23
C ASN A 113 -19.21 13.59 14.97
N ILE A 114 -19.03 12.35 14.52
CA ILE A 114 -20.11 11.43 14.14
C ILE A 114 -20.22 10.37 15.22
N ALA A 115 -21.30 10.41 16.00
CA ALA A 115 -21.59 9.40 17.01
C ALA A 115 -21.97 8.07 16.34
N ASN A 116 -21.93 6.98 17.10
CA ASN A 116 -22.40 5.68 16.64
C ASN A 116 -23.88 5.76 16.19
N GLY A 117 -24.13 5.41 14.93
CA GLY A 117 -25.42 5.54 14.23
C GLY A 117 -25.68 6.89 13.55
N GLY A 118 -24.78 7.88 13.70
CA GLY A 118 -24.81 9.13 12.93
C GLY A 118 -24.24 8.94 11.52
N LYS A 119 -24.63 9.82 10.59
CA LYS A 119 -24.25 9.74 9.16
C LYS A 119 -23.70 11.05 8.60
N LEU A 120 -22.66 10.93 7.77
CA LEU A 120 -22.14 11.99 6.92
C LEU A 120 -22.25 11.54 5.46
N THR A 121 -23.04 12.28 4.68
CA THR A 121 -23.29 12.03 3.26
C THR A 121 -22.84 13.26 2.47
N VAL A 122 -21.89 13.11 1.55
CA VAL A 122 -21.34 14.19 0.73
C VAL A 122 -21.24 13.71 -0.71
N TYR A 123 -21.92 14.36 -1.64
CA TYR A 123 -21.91 13.99 -3.06
C TYR A 123 -21.86 15.25 -3.93
N GLY A 124 -20.73 15.45 -4.59
CA GLY A 124 -20.58 16.39 -5.68
C GLY A 124 -21.05 15.81 -7.01
N ASP A 125 -20.79 16.58 -8.08
CA ASP A 125 -21.10 16.16 -9.44
C ASP A 125 -19.87 15.46 -10.05
N PRO A 126 -19.93 14.18 -10.43
CA PRO A 126 -18.81 13.51 -11.09
C PRO A 126 -18.52 14.09 -12.48
N ASP A 127 -19.52 14.73 -13.10
CA ASP A 127 -19.37 15.50 -14.33
C ASP A 127 -19.04 16.97 -14.05
N TYR A 128 -18.59 17.32 -12.83
CA TYR A 128 -18.03 18.65 -12.54
C TYR A 128 -16.75 18.86 -13.35
N PHE A 129 -16.97 19.16 -14.63
CA PHE A 129 -15.96 19.60 -15.56
C PHE A 129 -14.76 18.63 -15.59
N GLY A 130 -15.07 17.33 -15.64
CA GLY A 130 -14.09 16.25 -15.72
C GLY A 130 -13.25 16.06 -14.46
N SER A 131 -13.87 16.16 -13.29
CA SER A 131 -13.21 16.07 -11.99
C SER A 131 -12.38 14.81 -11.79
N ASP A 132 -12.83 13.66 -12.28
CA ASP A 132 -12.18 12.37 -12.03
C ASP A 132 -11.15 11.95 -13.10
N TYR A 133 -10.90 12.81 -14.09
CA TYR A 133 -9.92 12.49 -15.12
C TYR A 133 -8.50 12.89 -14.71
N ASP A 134 -7.59 11.95 -14.92
CA ASP A 134 -6.16 12.16 -15.07
C ASP A 134 -5.76 12.14 -16.55
N SER A 135 -4.58 12.68 -16.84
CA SER A 135 -3.96 12.62 -18.16
C SER A 135 -2.44 12.64 -18.00
N VAL A 136 -1.72 12.63 -19.12
CA VAL A 136 -0.27 12.76 -19.16
C VAL A 136 0.16 13.82 -20.16
N LEU A 137 1.33 14.42 -19.93
CA LEU A 137 1.92 15.37 -20.86
C LEU A 137 2.32 14.69 -22.18
N VAL A 138 1.99 15.32 -23.31
CA VAL A 138 2.39 14.87 -24.66
C VAL A 138 3.78 15.41 -25.03
N SER A 139 4.17 16.54 -24.45
CA SER A 139 5.44 17.21 -24.69
C SER A 139 6.07 17.64 -23.38
N GLN A 140 7.40 17.73 -23.35
CA GLN A 140 8.11 18.28 -22.21
C GLN A 140 7.69 19.73 -21.98
N ALA A 141 7.42 20.08 -20.72
CA ALA A 141 7.05 21.43 -20.31
C ALA A 141 8.03 21.96 -19.26
N VAL A 142 8.66 23.10 -19.53
CA VAL A 142 9.39 23.84 -18.52
C VAL A 142 8.40 24.75 -17.82
N ILE A 143 8.03 24.38 -16.59
CA ILE A 143 7.13 25.23 -15.82
C ILE A 143 7.92 26.55 -15.51
N PRO A 144 7.30 27.73 -15.39
CA PRO A 144 7.96 28.97 -14.94
C PRO A 144 7.75 29.21 -13.43
N ALA A 145 8.33 30.28 -12.87
CA ALA A 145 8.13 30.62 -11.45
C ALA A 145 6.64 30.90 -11.16
N ALA A 146 6.22 30.74 -9.89
CA ALA A 146 4.85 31.04 -9.47
C ALA A 146 4.40 32.45 -9.91
N GLY A 147 3.14 32.56 -10.34
CA GLY A 147 2.56 33.77 -10.92
C GLY A 147 2.75 33.95 -12.43
N ASN A 148 3.63 33.17 -13.07
CA ASN A 148 3.80 33.21 -14.53
C ASN A 148 2.89 32.21 -15.24
N SER A 149 2.64 32.45 -16.53
CA SER A 149 1.81 31.58 -17.37
C SER A 149 2.63 30.48 -18.06
N VAL A 150 2.01 29.31 -18.23
CA VAL A 150 2.55 28.17 -18.98
C VAL A 150 1.43 27.53 -19.78
N THR A 151 1.74 27.02 -20.97
CA THR A 151 0.84 26.13 -21.70
C THR A 151 1.42 24.74 -21.68
N ILE A 152 0.63 23.77 -21.24
CA ILE A 152 0.95 22.34 -21.31
C ILE A 152 0.04 21.67 -22.34
N THR A 153 0.54 20.64 -23.01
CA THR A 153 -0.27 19.82 -23.93
C THR A 153 -0.43 18.44 -23.31
N ILE A 154 -1.68 17.98 -23.18
CA ILE A 154 -2.04 16.71 -22.53
C ILE A 154 -2.74 15.76 -23.50
N THR A 155 -2.63 14.46 -23.21
CA THR A 155 -3.21 13.40 -24.03
C THR A 155 -4.72 13.35 -23.87
N GLY A 156 -5.47 13.48 -24.97
CA GLY A 156 -6.93 13.43 -25.00
C GLY A 156 -7.63 14.79 -25.12
N ASP A 157 -8.93 14.77 -25.42
CA ASP A 157 -9.78 15.96 -25.54
C ASP A 157 -10.51 16.26 -24.22
N PHE A 158 -10.13 17.38 -23.61
CA PHE A 158 -10.68 17.92 -22.37
C PHE A 158 -11.36 19.27 -22.58
N THR A 159 -11.55 19.74 -23.82
CA THR A 159 -12.07 21.08 -24.12
C THR A 159 -13.49 21.34 -23.62
N THR A 160 -14.29 20.29 -23.44
CA THR A 160 -15.65 20.34 -22.85
C THR A 160 -15.68 19.93 -21.38
N LYS A 161 -14.57 19.38 -20.90
CA LYS A 161 -14.42 18.87 -19.54
C LYS A 161 -13.79 19.96 -18.69
N TRP A 162 -12.56 20.36 -18.95
CA TRP A 162 -11.84 21.31 -18.13
C TRP A 162 -12.17 22.76 -18.52
N ILE A 163 -12.17 23.66 -17.53
CA ILE A 163 -12.49 25.08 -17.71
C ILE A 163 -11.54 25.99 -16.93
N ALA A 164 -11.52 27.27 -17.28
CA ALA A 164 -10.76 28.29 -16.57
C ALA A 164 -11.16 28.38 -15.08
N GLY A 165 -10.17 28.62 -14.21
CA GLY A 165 -10.34 28.72 -12.76
C GLY A 165 -10.18 27.38 -12.01
N GLN A 166 -10.10 26.25 -12.71
CA GLN A 166 -9.83 24.96 -12.10
C GLN A 166 -8.34 24.77 -11.82
N GLU A 167 -8.03 23.90 -10.87
CA GLU A 167 -6.68 23.57 -10.44
C GLU A 167 -6.24 22.19 -10.95
N LEU A 168 -5.00 22.12 -11.41
CA LEU A 168 -4.29 20.90 -11.80
C LEU A 168 -3.07 20.66 -10.90
N LEU A 169 -2.71 19.40 -10.73
CA LEU A 169 -1.42 18.97 -10.22
C LEU A 169 -0.63 18.32 -11.35
N VAL A 170 0.61 18.75 -11.56
CA VAL A 170 1.50 18.17 -12.56
C VAL A 170 2.72 17.63 -11.84
N HIS A 171 3.02 16.35 -12.06
CA HIS A 171 4.26 15.73 -11.60
C HIS A 171 5.39 16.03 -12.60
N SER A 172 6.65 15.91 -12.19
CA SER A 172 7.81 16.10 -13.08
C SER A 172 7.92 14.97 -14.11
N GLY A 173 7.40 13.79 -13.79
CA GLY A 173 7.56 12.59 -14.61
C GLY A 173 8.98 12.04 -14.65
N GLY A 174 9.91 12.61 -13.89
CA GLY A 174 11.31 12.18 -13.79
C GLY A 174 11.56 11.22 -12.63
N ALA A 175 12.83 10.84 -12.46
CA ALA A 175 13.28 10.16 -11.25
C ALA A 175 13.05 11.06 -10.03
N TYR A 176 12.81 10.43 -8.86
CA TYR A 176 12.62 11.17 -7.62
C TYR A 176 13.78 12.12 -7.34
N SER A 177 13.48 13.39 -7.12
CA SER A 177 14.47 14.39 -6.71
C SER A 177 14.25 14.82 -5.25
N ASN A 178 12.99 15.09 -4.89
CA ASN A 178 12.51 15.43 -3.55
C ASN A 178 10.99 15.55 -3.60
N TYR A 179 10.30 15.11 -2.55
CA TYR A 179 8.85 15.18 -2.42
C TYR A 179 8.31 16.61 -2.63
N THR A 180 9.04 17.65 -2.23
CA THR A 180 8.60 19.05 -2.40
C THR A 180 8.84 19.64 -3.80
N ASN A 181 9.67 19.01 -4.63
CA ASN A 181 10.15 19.62 -5.88
C ASN A 181 9.62 18.94 -7.13
N ASP A 182 9.10 17.72 -7.01
CA ASP A 182 8.63 16.93 -8.15
C ASP A 182 7.21 17.29 -8.60
N PHE A 183 6.56 18.28 -7.97
CA PHE A 183 5.20 18.68 -8.30
C PHE A 183 5.06 20.18 -8.53
N CYS A 184 4.07 20.53 -9.33
CA CYS A 184 3.61 21.90 -9.47
C CYS A 184 2.09 21.97 -9.53
N ARG A 185 1.52 22.98 -8.88
CA ARG A 185 0.09 23.26 -8.99
C ARG A 185 -0.16 24.39 -9.98
N LEU A 186 -1.09 24.15 -10.89
CA LEU A 186 -1.47 25.06 -11.96
C LEU A 186 -2.94 25.48 -11.83
N ALA A 187 -3.27 26.72 -12.17
CA ALA A 187 -4.64 27.20 -12.36
C ALA A 187 -4.89 27.32 -13.85
N ILE A 188 -5.91 26.64 -14.37
CA ILE A 188 -6.31 26.73 -15.78
C ILE A 188 -6.77 28.14 -16.09
N THR A 189 -6.22 28.76 -17.13
CA THR A 189 -6.67 30.05 -17.66
C THR A 189 -7.49 29.88 -18.93
N SER A 190 -7.17 28.90 -19.76
CA SER A 190 -7.98 28.51 -20.92
C SER A 190 -7.65 27.10 -21.39
N VAL A 191 -8.56 26.49 -22.14
CA VAL A 191 -8.37 25.20 -22.81
C VAL A 191 -8.66 25.36 -24.30
N SER A 192 -7.89 24.67 -25.14
CA SER A 192 -8.11 24.65 -26.59
C SER A 192 -7.76 23.30 -27.19
N ALA A 193 -8.48 22.90 -28.23
CA ALA A 193 -8.22 21.66 -28.95
C ALA A 193 -6.85 21.70 -29.64
N ASN A 194 -6.12 20.60 -29.60
CA ASN A 194 -4.87 20.40 -30.32
C ASN A 194 -4.86 18.99 -30.95
N GLY A 195 -5.60 18.84 -32.06
CA GLY A 195 -5.84 17.54 -32.67
C GLY A 195 -6.65 16.62 -31.73
N SER A 196 -6.12 15.44 -31.40
CA SER A 196 -6.69 14.52 -30.41
C SER A 196 -6.31 14.86 -28.96
N ASN A 197 -5.48 15.89 -28.77
CA ASN A 197 -4.93 16.34 -27.50
C ASN A 197 -5.54 17.69 -27.10
N THR A 198 -5.20 18.16 -25.91
CA THR A 198 -5.67 19.46 -25.39
C THR A 198 -4.48 20.32 -24.99
N ASP A 199 -4.47 21.57 -25.46
CA ASP A 199 -3.60 22.61 -24.91
C ASP A 199 -4.32 23.27 -23.74
N VAL A 200 -3.63 23.30 -22.59
CA VAL A 200 -4.14 23.89 -21.35
C VAL A 200 -3.22 25.03 -20.95
N ALA A 201 -3.67 26.25 -21.22
CA ALA A 201 -3.01 27.44 -20.71
C ALA A 201 -3.30 27.56 -19.22
N CYS A 202 -2.27 27.83 -18.44
CA CYS A 202 -2.30 27.85 -16.99
C CYS A 202 -1.52 29.04 -16.42
N THR A 203 -1.86 29.43 -15.19
CA THR A 203 -1.00 30.21 -14.29
C THR A 203 -0.41 29.29 -13.24
N VAL A 204 0.89 29.39 -12.97
CA VAL A 204 1.56 28.62 -11.93
C VAL A 204 1.15 29.15 -10.55
N ILE A 205 0.48 28.32 -9.74
CA ILE A 205 0.02 28.72 -8.39
C ILE A 205 1.14 28.52 -7.36
N GLU A 206 1.72 27.32 -7.34
CA GLU A 206 2.74 26.92 -6.37
C GLU A 206 3.91 26.29 -7.10
N ARG A 207 5.11 26.80 -6.83
CA ARG A 207 6.36 26.20 -7.28
C ARG A 207 7.62 26.80 -6.65
N LEU A 208 8.70 26.01 -6.65
CA LEU A 208 10.10 26.47 -6.75
C LEU A 208 10.49 26.57 -8.24
N ALA A 209 10.90 27.74 -8.73
CA ALA A 209 11.23 27.96 -10.15
C ALA A 209 12.24 26.90 -10.71
N GLY A 210 12.02 26.39 -11.93
CA GLY A 210 12.95 25.52 -12.67
C GLY A 210 12.56 24.05 -12.97
N LEU A 211 11.62 23.41 -12.23
CA LEU A 211 10.97 22.12 -12.60
C LEU A 211 10.69 21.88 -14.11
N THR A 212 11.38 20.93 -14.70
CA THR A 212 11.04 20.42 -16.03
C THR A 212 10.13 19.21 -15.87
N CYS A 213 8.94 19.27 -16.46
CA CYS A 213 8.01 18.15 -16.53
C CYS A 213 8.22 17.42 -17.87
N LEU A 214 8.52 16.13 -17.80
CA LEU A 214 8.85 15.29 -18.96
C LEU A 214 7.59 14.84 -19.72
N VAL A 215 7.79 14.34 -20.94
CA VAL A 215 6.73 13.62 -21.67
C VAL A 215 6.26 12.43 -20.83
N GLY A 216 4.95 12.19 -20.78
CA GLY A 216 4.35 11.14 -19.96
C GLY A 216 4.20 11.52 -18.48
N ALA A 217 4.57 12.74 -18.07
CA ALA A 217 4.34 13.18 -16.71
C ALA A 217 2.84 13.32 -16.42
N ASP A 218 2.44 12.86 -15.24
CA ASP A 218 1.05 12.81 -14.80
C ASP A 218 0.48 14.22 -14.56
N VAL A 219 -0.75 14.42 -15.03
CA VAL A 219 -1.55 15.64 -14.86
C VAL A 219 -2.89 15.27 -14.26
N LEU A 220 -3.19 15.81 -13.09
CA LEU A 220 -4.39 15.46 -12.32
C LEU A 220 -5.27 16.65 -12.06
N HIS A 221 -6.57 16.43 -12.10
CA HIS A 221 -7.55 17.47 -11.81
C HIS A 221 -7.92 17.51 -10.32
N LEU A 222 -7.68 18.65 -9.66
CA LEU A 222 -7.88 18.79 -8.22
C LEU A 222 -9.22 19.41 -7.82
N THR A 223 -10.02 19.88 -8.78
CA THR A 223 -11.17 20.73 -8.45
C THR A 223 -12.43 19.91 -8.31
N ARG A 224 -13.21 20.22 -7.27
CA ARG A 224 -14.54 19.65 -7.00
C ARG A 224 -15.52 20.76 -6.63
N ASN A 225 -16.81 20.55 -6.87
CA ASN A 225 -17.85 21.52 -6.52
C ASN A 225 -18.35 21.41 -5.08
N VAL A 226 -18.03 20.31 -4.38
CA VAL A 226 -18.24 20.20 -2.95
C VAL A 226 -16.90 20.30 -2.24
N LYS A 227 -16.78 21.25 -1.30
CA LYS A 227 -15.51 21.60 -0.66
C LYS A 227 -15.66 21.65 0.86
N LEU A 228 -14.82 20.90 1.56
CA LEU A 228 -14.68 20.91 3.01
C LEU A 228 -13.26 21.42 3.33
N TYR A 229 -13.11 22.57 3.97
CA TYR A 229 -11.76 23.10 4.19
C TYR A 229 -11.60 23.92 5.47
N LYS A 230 -10.36 24.00 5.95
CA LYS A 230 -9.99 24.95 7.00
C LYS A 230 -10.02 26.38 6.44
N TYR A 231 -10.63 27.32 7.16
CA TYR A 231 -10.58 28.75 6.84
C TYR A 231 -9.14 29.22 6.70
N ASN A 232 -8.84 29.93 5.60
CA ASN A 232 -7.49 30.34 5.24
C ASN A 232 -6.46 29.19 5.32
N TYR A 233 -6.82 28.00 4.82
CA TYR A 233 -5.83 26.93 4.72
C TYR A 233 -4.69 27.37 3.80
N ASN A 234 -3.47 27.04 4.19
CA ASN A 234 -2.32 27.11 3.34
C ASN A 234 -2.50 26.10 2.22
N ALA A 235 -2.62 26.62 1.01
CA ALA A 235 -2.81 25.82 -0.18
C ALA A 235 -1.48 25.20 -0.66
N ASN A 236 -0.32 25.65 -0.20
CA ASN A 236 0.97 25.11 -0.63
C ASN A 236 1.12 23.65 -0.21
N LEU A 237 1.14 22.72 -1.17
CA LEU A 237 1.28 21.28 -0.95
C LEU A 237 2.54 20.93 -0.14
N SER A 238 3.56 21.77 -0.27
CA SER A 238 4.81 21.71 0.50
C SER A 238 4.69 22.21 1.95
N GLN A 239 3.49 22.45 2.49
CA GLN A 239 3.30 22.94 3.86
C GLN A 239 2.04 22.35 4.51
N ALA A 240 2.18 21.89 5.76
CA ALA A 240 1.03 21.53 6.58
C ALA A 240 0.31 22.78 7.08
N ASN A 241 -0.99 22.62 7.28
CA ASN A 241 -1.78 23.59 8.02
C ASN A 241 -1.56 23.42 9.53
N ASN A 242 -1.64 24.52 10.27
CA ASN A 242 -1.84 24.50 11.73
C ASN A 242 -3.34 24.65 12.00
N ASN A 243 -3.78 24.41 13.25
CA ASN A 243 -5.18 24.58 13.67
C ASN A 243 -6.15 23.89 12.71
N ARG A 244 -5.96 22.59 12.55
CA ARG A 244 -6.65 21.79 11.55
C ARG A 244 -7.91 21.16 12.12
N PRO A 245 -9.06 21.25 11.43
CA PRO A 245 -10.27 20.53 11.79
C PRO A 245 -10.14 19.02 11.50
N ARG A 246 -11.01 18.19 12.06
CA ARG A 246 -11.02 16.74 11.83
C ARG A 246 -12.41 16.20 11.49
N ILE A 247 -12.47 15.06 10.82
CA ILE A 247 -13.70 14.26 10.69
C ILE A 247 -13.51 12.98 11.51
N THR A 248 -14.23 12.84 12.62
CA THR A 248 -14.17 11.68 13.50
C THR A 248 -15.45 10.87 13.44
N ASN A 249 -15.30 9.57 13.27
CA ASN A 249 -16.37 8.60 13.13
C ASN A 249 -16.29 7.53 14.22
N ALA A 250 -17.18 7.65 15.21
CA ALA A 250 -17.28 6.70 16.32
C ALA A 250 -18.21 5.50 16.02
N ASN A 251 -18.59 5.28 14.75
CA ASN A 251 -19.32 4.08 14.36
C ASN A 251 -18.48 2.83 14.65
N ALA A 252 -19.07 1.85 15.33
CA ALA A 252 -18.38 0.62 15.75
C ALA A 252 -18.45 -0.51 14.71
N VAL A 253 -19.22 -0.29 13.64
CA VAL A 253 -19.45 -1.27 12.57
C VAL A 253 -19.08 -0.66 11.22
N GLY A 254 -18.56 -1.48 10.30
CA GLY A 254 -18.24 -1.11 8.91
C GLY A 254 -19.47 -0.80 8.05
N THR A 255 -20.53 -0.26 8.63
CA THR A 255 -21.63 0.32 7.87
C THR A 255 -21.11 1.63 7.29
N ALA A 256 -21.15 1.79 5.96
CA ALA A 256 -20.69 2.96 5.24
C ALA A 256 -21.49 4.22 5.65
N ASN A 257 -21.24 4.75 6.85
CA ASN A 257 -21.95 5.88 7.46
C ASN A 257 -21.27 7.20 7.13
N VAL A 258 -20.04 7.14 6.62
CA VAL A 258 -19.35 8.27 6.00
C VAL A 258 -19.20 7.94 4.52
N ASN A 259 -20.03 8.56 3.69
CA ASN A 259 -19.94 8.45 2.23
C ASN A 259 -19.62 9.82 1.67
N MET A 260 -18.49 9.92 1.00
CA MET A 260 -18.04 11.14 0.36
C MET A 260 -17.64 10.82 -1.08
N SER A 261 -18.30 11.42 -2.07
CA SER A 261 -17.95 11.32 -3.49
C SER A 261 -17.82 12.71 -4.09
N ASP A 262 -16.86 12.87 -5.01
CA ASP A 262 -16.64 14.09 -5.78
C ASP A 262 -16.44 15.31 -4.89
N VAL A 263 -15.69 15.11 -3.80
CA VAL A 263 -15.44 16.10 -2.76
C VAL A 263 -13.98 16.53 -2.74
N SER A 264 -13.71 17.80 -2.41
CA SER A 264 -12.38 18.27 -2.05
C SER A 264 -12.30 18.55 -0.55
N VAL A 265 -11.35 17.91 0.14
CA VAL A 265 -11.04 18.13 1.55
C VAL A 265 -9.66 18.77 1.67
N ALA A 266 -9.55 19.95 2.28
CA ALA A 266 -8.29 20.68 2.35
C ALA A 266 -7.95 21.25 3.74
N GLY A 267 -6.71 21.03 4.19
CA GLY A 267 -6.19 21.61 5.42
C GLY A 267 -6.70 20.96 6.71
N PHE A 268 -7.16 19.71 6.64
CA PHE A 268 -7.66 18.95 7.80
C PHE A 268 -6.53 18.25 8.56
N TYR A 269 -6.78 17.94 9.83
CA TYR A 269 -5.95 17.05 10.61
C TYR A 269 -6.15 15.65 10.06
N ALA A 270 -7.41 15.22 9.95
CA ALA A 270 -7.85 14.03 9.24
C ALA A 270 -9.15 14.27 8.49
N ALA A 271 -9.21 13.82 7.24
CA ALA A 271 -10.40 13.79 6.39
C ALA A 271 -11.31 12.59 6.74
N GLY A 272 -10.83 11.65 7.55
CA GLY A 272 -11.64 10.64 8.19
C GLY A 272 -10.87 9.88 9.27
N ASP A 273 -11.52 9.62 10.38
CA ASP A 273 -10.98 8.86 11.51
C ASP A 273 -12.03 7.84 11.99
N GLY A 274 -11.78 6.53 11.90
CA GLY A 274 -12.69 5.47 12.36
C GLY A 274 -13.14 4.44 11.30
N TYR A 275 -14.32 3.82 11.46
CA TYR A 275 -14.74 2.66 10.66
C TYR A 275 -15.58 3.02 9.41
N GLY A 276 -15.46 2.24 8.34
CA GLY A 276 -16.43 2.24 7.23
C GLY A 276 -16.49 3.56 6.47
N ILE A 277 -15.35 4.20 6.21
CA ILE A 277 -15.29 5.43 5.42
C ILE A 277 -15.26 5.05 3.95
N SER A 278 -16.22 5.53 3.17
CA SER A 278 -16.21 5.49 1.71
C SER A 278 -15.86 6.88 1.20
N PHE A 279 -14.68 7.05 0.64
CA PHE A 279 -14.18 8.30 0.11
C PHE A 279 -13.84 8.17 -1.37
N ASN A 280 -14.34 9.08 -2.20
CA ASN A 280 -13.93 9.30 -3.57
C ASN A 280 -13.75 10.82 -3.78
N GLY A 281 -12.53 11.30 -3.99
CA GLY A 281 -12.30 12.74 -4.16
C GLY A 281 -10.85 13.17 -4.00
N VAL A 282 -10.65 14.43 -3.59
CA VAL A 282 -9.33 15.04 -3.43
C VAL A 282 -9.11 15.37 -1.96
N VAL A 283 -8.04 14.86 -1.36
CA VAL A 283 -7.58 15.27 -0.03
C VAL A 283 -6.25 15.99 -0.16
N ARG A 284 -6.14 17.21 0.38
CA ARG A 284 -4.91 18.01 0.26
C ARG A 284 -4.50 18.76 1.51
N ASN A 285 -3.19 18.95 1.68
CA ASN A 285 -2.61 19.74 2.77
C ASN A 285 -3.06 19.25 4.17
N CYS A 286 -3.40 17.97 4.27
CA CYS A 286 -3.81 17.35 5.50
C CYS A 286 -2.60 16.90 6.33
N GLY A 287 -2.80 16.77 7.64
CA GLY A 287 -1.83 16.11 8.53
C GLY A 287 -1.76 14.61 8.27
N PHE A 288 -2.91 13.97 8.42
CA PHE A 288 -3.11 12.53 8.34
C PHE A 288 -4.44 12.31 7.62
N PRO A 289 -4.49 12.19 6.29
CA PRO A 289 -5.77 12.23 5.58
C PRO A 289 -6.79 11.22 6.12
N PHE A 290 -6.33 10.02 6.51
CA PHE A 290 -7.16 8.98 7.10
C PHE A 290 -6.45 8.36 8.29
N VAL A 291 -6.99 8.53 9.49
CA VAL A 291 -6.45 7.97 10.74
C VAL A 291 -7.32 6.79 11.14
N SER A 292 -6.73 5.69 11.61
CA SER A 292 -7.51 4.55 12.13
C SER A 292 -8.68 4.12 11.21
N ALA A 293 -8.48 4.17 9.89
CA ALA A 293 -9.56 3.92 8.95
C ALA A 293 -9.72 2.40 8.82
N TYR A 294 -10.71 1.83 9.49
CA TYR A 294 -10.97 0.39 9.45
C TYR A 294 -12.09 0.08 8.45
N LEU A 295 -11.95 -0.95 7.61
CA LEU A 295 -12.96 -1.35 6.63
C LEU A 295 -13.37 -0.21 5.69
N SER A 296 -12.41 0.62 5.30
CA SER A 296 -12.64 1.83 4.50
C SER A 296 -12.27 1.62 3.03
N THR A 297 -12.98 2.30 2.14
CA THR A 297 -12.66 2.37 0.71
C THR A 297 -12.28 3.80 0.39
N ILE A 298 -11.06 4.02 -0.10
CA ILE A 298 -10.50 5.34 -0.37
C ILE A 298 -10.06 5.38 -1.83
N ASN A 299 -10.76 6.15 -2.63
CA ASN A 299 -10.47 6.39 -4.04
C ASN A 299 -10.18 7.88 -4.26
N GLY A 300 -9.31 8.19 -5.22
CA GLY A 300 -9.07 9.57 -5.67
C GLY A 300 -7.66 10.08 -5.41
N ILE A 301 -7.48 11.38 -5.19
CA ILE A 301 -6.16 12.02 -5.15
C ILE A 301 -5.84 12.43 -3.71
N ILE A 302 -4.68 12.03 -3.20
CA ILE A 302 -4.23 12.30 -1.83
C ILE A 302 -2.87 13.00 -1.87
N CYS A 303 -2.86 14.31 -1.59
CA CYS A 303 -1.64 15.13 -1.54
C CYS A 303 -1.39 15.61 -0.12
N MET A 304 -0.24 15.34 0.49
CA MET A 304 -0.05 15.57 1.92
C MET A 304 1.34 16.03 2.27
N PHE A 305 1.51 16.75 3.38
CA PHE A 305 2.82 17.30 3.73
C PHE A 305 3.56 16.50 4.82
N ASN A 306 2.87 16.04 5.87
CA ASN A 306 3.54 15.57 7.09
C ASN A 306 3.48 14.05 7.25
N GLY A 307 4.61 13.46 7.69
CA GLY A 307 4.83 12.01 7.77
C GLY A 307 4.04 11.28 8.88
N PRO A 308 4.04 9.94 8.89
CA PRO A 308 3.12 9.13 9.66
C PRO A 308 3.45 9.19 11.15
N SER A 309 2.40 9.33 11.94
CA SER A 309 2.27 8.59 13.19
C SER A 309 1.04 7.70 13.01
N SER A 310 1.28 6.46 12.53
CA SER A 310 0.33 5.33 12.50
C SER A 310 -1.08 5.62 11.98
N ASN A 311 -1.24 5.82 10.67
CA ASN A 311 -2.53 5.52 10.05
C ASN A 311 -2.61 4.00 9.96
N LEU A 312 -3.33 3.36 10.89
CA LEU A 312 -3.66 1.94 10.78
C LEU A 312 -4.89 1.82 9.88
N LEU A 313 -4.65 1.75 8.58
CA LEU A 313 -5.65 1.27 7.63
C LEU A 313 -5.77 -0.24 7.85
N ASN A 314 -6.96 -0.73 8.14
CA ASN A 314 -7.16 -2.17 8.33
C ASN A 314 -8.31 -2.65 7.44
N ASN A 315 -8.08 -3.68 6.64
CA ASN A 315 -9.06 -4.18 5.66
C ASN A 315 -9.57 -3.08 4.72
N CYS A 316 -8.66 -2.24 4.20
CA CYS A 316 -9.01 -1.10 3.36
C CYS A 316 -8.64 -1.33 1.89
N VAL A 317 -9.43 -0.75 0.98
CA VAL A 317 -9.07 -0.64 -0.44
C VAL A 317 -8.72 0.81 -0.73
N VAL A 318 -7.48 1.07 -1.14
CA VAL A 318 -7.02 2.40 -1.53
C VAL A 318 -6.65 2.40 -3.00
N ASN A 319 -7.50 2.95 -3.87
CA ASN A 319 -7.19 3.16 -5.28
C ASN A 319 -6.99 4.65 -5.53
N ALA A 320 -5.80 5.15 -5.18
CA ALA A 320 -5.56 6.58 -5.10
C ALA A 320 -4.24 6.99 -5.72
N TRP A 321 -4.24 8.17 -6.32
CA TRP A 321 -3.00 8.86 -6.66
C TRP A 321 -2.49 9.56 -5.41
N GLN A 322 -1.33 9.15 -4.92
CA GLN A 322 -0.80 9.73 -3.69
C GLN A 322 0.50 10.46 -4.00
N ALA A 323 0.69 11.66 -3.42
CA ALA A 323 1.86 12.49 -3.69
C ALA A 323 2.29 13.42 -2.54
N ASN A 324 3.59 13.76 -2.56
CA ASN A 324 4.23 14.91 -1.90
C ASN A 324 4.43 14.83 -0.36
N SER A 325 4.66 13.67 0.25
CA SER A 325 5.11 13.63 1.66
C SER A 325 6.51 13.08 1.86
N ALA A 326 7.12 13.49 2.97
CA ALA A 326 8.38 12.93 3.46
C ALA A 326 8.28 11.40 3.73
N ASN A 327 7.09 10.88 4.01
CA ASN A 327 6.86 9.49 4.38
C ASN A 327 5.49 8.99 3.87
N SER A 328 5.36 7.68 3.61
CA SER A 328 4.13 7.07 3.10
C SER A 328 2.95 7.23 4.07
N PRO A 329 1.73 7.53 3.60
CA PRO A 329 0.54 7.57 4.45
C PRO A 329 -0.08 6.21 4.76
N ILE A 330 0.38 5.16 4.09
CA ILE A 330 -0.27 3.87 4.14
C ILE A 330 0.46 2.99 5.15
N GLY A 331 -0.23 2.66 6.23
CA GLY A 331 0.16 1.54 7.07
C GLY A 331 -1.05 0.73 7.50
N GLY A 332 -0.82 -0.52 7.90
CA GLY A 332 -1.83 -1.35 8.57
C GLY A 332 -2.21 -2.63 7.84
N TYR A 333 -3.04 -3.44 8.50
CA TYR A 333 -3.23 -4.86 8.20
C TYR A 333 -4.26 -5.07 7.07
N ASN A 334 -4.06 -6.03 6.16
CA ASN A 334 -5.06 -6.38 5.13
C ASN A 334 -5.45 -5.24 4.20
N VAL A 335 -4.49 -4.40 3.82
CA VAL A 335 -4.72 -3.28 2.90
C VAL A 335 -4.51 -3.73 1.46
N GLN A 336 -5.45 -3.38 0.59
CA GLN A 336 -5.33 -3.47 -0.87
C GLN A 336 -5.00 -2.09 -1.43
N LEU A 337 -3.91 -1.98 -2.17
CA LEU A 337 -3.47 -0.73 -2.78
C LEU A 337 -3.52 -0.83 -4.30
N GLY A 338 -4.19 0.11 -4.95
CA GLY A 338 -4.23 0.30 -6.40
C GLY A 338 -3.89 1.75 -6.79
N GLY A 339 -3.81 2.00 -8.09
CA GLY A 339 -3.52 3.33 -8.64
C GLY A 339 -2.02 3.59 -8.82
N ASN A 340 -1.60 4.85 -8.63
CA ASN A 340 -0.21 5.27 -8.76
C ASN A 340 0.29 5.88 -7.44
N ILE A 341 1.45 5.45 -6.97
CA ILE A 341 2.08 5.92 -5.72
C ILE A 341 3.43 6.56 -6.09
N LEU A 342 3.53 7.89 -5.96
CA LEU A 342 4.69 8.63 -6.44
C LEU A 342 5.01 9.91 -5.68
N GLY A 343 6.26 10.36 -5.78
CA GLY A 343 6.75 11.59 -5.17
C GLY A 343 6.79 11.58 -3.65
N PHE A 344 7.05 10.42 -3.05
CA PHE A 344 7.25 10.26 -1.61
C PHE A 344 8.70 10.10 -1.22
N GLY A 345 9.07 10.57 -0.03
CA GLY A 345 10.33 10.17 0.61
C GLY A 345 10.38 8.66 0.90
N VAL A 346 9.23 8.08 1.23
CA VAL A 346 9.00 6.64 1.35
C VAL A 346 7.66 6.32 0.68
N GLY A 347 7.68 5.64 -0.47
CA GLY A 347 6.52 5.34 -1.34
C GLY A 347 5.50 4.43 -0.67
N ALA A 348 5.89 3.20 -0.33
CA ALA A 348 4.98 2.17 0.13
C ALA A 348 5.41 1.57 1.48
N ILE A 349 4.59 1.85 2.50
CA ILE A 349 4.09 0.91 3.51
C ILE A 349 4.83 0.76 4.86
N TYR A 350 4.04 0.80 5.93
CA TYR A 350 4.34 0.25 7.26
C TYR A 350 3.33 -0.87 7.60
N GLN A 351 3.75 -2.12 7.83
CA GLN A 351 2.89 -3.22 8.34
C GLN A 351 1.69 -3.67 7.47
N ILE A 352 1.87 -3.97 6.18
CA ILE A 352 0.80 -4.63 5.40
C ILE A 352 0.95 -6.16 5.43
N ASN A 353 -0.18 -6.84 5.58
CA ASN A 353 -0.39 -8.19 5.05
C ASN A 353 -1.45 -7.99 3.97
N GLY A 354 -1.15 -8.13 2.69
CA GLY A 354 -2.10 -7.67 1.66
C GLY A 354 -1.58 -7.72 0.23
N VAL A 355 -2.30 -7.02 -0.66
CA VAL A 355 -2.02 -7.00 -2.11
C VAL A 355 -1.80 -5.56 -2.56
N VAL A 356 -0.69 -5.31 -3.24
CA VAL A 356 -0.32 -4.01 -3.81
C VAL A 356 -0.32 -4.13 -5.33
N SER A 357 -1.42 -3.76 -5.95
CA SER A 357 -1.57 -3.66 -7.40
C SER A 357 -1.24 -2.27 -7.96
N ALA A 358 -0.84 -1.33 -7.09
CA ALA A 358 -0.46 0.03 -7.48
C ALA A 358 0.91 0.09 -8.18
N ASN A 359 1.04 0.99 -9.15
CA ASN A 359 2.34 1.32 -9.74
C ASN A 359 3.11 2.25 -8.79
N ILE A 360 4.33 1.90 -8.41
CA ILE A 360 5.16 2.58 -7.41
C ILE A 360 6.41 3.14 -8.07
N TYR A 361 6.48 4.45 -8.26
CA TYR A 361 7.54 5.07 -9.06
C TYR A 361 7.84 6.49 -8.62
N SER A 362 9.01 7.02 -8.97
CA SER A 362 9.45 8.36 -8.55
C SER A 362 9.34 8.61 -7.04
N ASN A 363 9.79 7.66 -6.22
CA ASN A 363 9.91 7.81 -4.76
C ASN A 363 11.37 7.69 -4.29
N SER A 364 11.73 8.17 -3.10
CA SER A 364 13.08 7.89 -2.54
C SER A 364 13.24 6.43 -2.13
N VAL A 365 12.16 5.81 -1.67
CA VAL A 365 12.07 4.36 -1.48
C VAL A 365 10.74 3.88 -2.07
N GLY A 366 10.72 2.94 -3.01
CA GLY A 366 9.50 2.36 -3.55
C GLY A 366 8.74 1.59 -2.48
N ILE A 367 9.32 0.49 -1.99
CA ILE A 367 8.74 -0.37 -0.95
C ILE A 367 9.62 -0.39 0.30
N TYR A 368 9.04 -0.02 1.43
CA TYR A 368 9.68 -0.01 2.75
C TYR A 368 9.26 -1.25 3.55
N ASN A 369 10.16 -2.23 3.65
CA ASN A 369 9.79 -3.61 3.95
C ASN A 369 9.61 -3.91 5.47
N ASN A 370 8.63 -3.32 6.15
CA ASN A 370 8.12 -3.79 7.46
C ASN A 370 6.85 -4.67 7.30
N ILE A 371 6.84 -5.56 6.30
CA ILE A 371 5.61 -6.06 5.68
C ILE A 371 5.54 -7.60 5.79
N TYR A 372 4.42 -8.14 6.28
CA TYR A 372 4.23 -9.59 6.38
C TYR A 372 3.61 -10.14 5.11
N ASP A 373 4.38 -10.91 4.34
CA ASP A 373 3.90 -11.73 3.21
C ASP A 373 3.08 -11.01 2.13
N THR A 374 3.37 -9.73 1.88
CA THR A 374 2.63 -8.93 0.90
C THR A 374 2.96 -9.34 -0.52
N ILE A 375 1.92 -9.35 -1.35
CA ILE A 375 2.00 -9.61 -2.78
C ILE A 375 1.96 -8.26 -3.51
N VAL A 376 2.96 -7.98 -4.30
CA VAL A 376 3.03 -6.82 -5.19
C VAL A 376 2.80 -7.32 -6.60
N THR A 377 1.79 -6.78 -7.26
CA THR A 377 1.46 -7.04 -8.66
C THR A 377 1.59 -5.80 -9.54
N GLY A 378 1.57 -4.61 -8.97
CA GLY A 378 1.80 -3.36 -9.71
C GLY A 378 3.27 -3.14 -10.05
N ASN A 379 3.54 -2.24 -11.00
CA ASN A 379 4.90 -2.00 -11.48
C ASN A 379 5.75 -1.24 -10.45
N ILE A 380 7.06 -1.49 -10.41
CA ILE A 380 8.00 -0.80 -9.51
C ILE A 380 9.06 -0.09 -10.33
N GLY A 381 9.11 1.24 -10.21
CA GLY A 381 9.97 2.12 -11.01
C GLY A 381 9.40 2.42 -12.41
N TYR A 382 8.14 2.08 -12.66
CA TYR A 382 7.42 2.37 -13.90
C TYR A 382 6.00 2.86 -13.58
N ASP A 383 5.44 3.67 -14.46
CA ASP A 383 4.02 4.04 -14.39
C ASP A 383 3.09 2.98 -14.99
N GLY A 384 1.79 3.28 -15.00
CA GLY A 384 0.75 2.42 -15.58
C GLY A 384 0.82 2.26 -17.10
N TYR A 385 1.65 3.06 -17.79
CA TYR A 385 1.90 2.94 -19.22
C TYR A 385 3.21 2.19 -19.54
N GLY A 386 3.92 1.71 -18.51
CA GLY A 386 5.20 1.03 -18.66
C GLY A 386 6.35 1.99 -18.98
N VAL A 387 6.19 3.29 -18.72
CA VAL A 387 7.28 4.27 -18.86
C VAL A 387 8.11 4.27 -17.57
N GLN A 388 9.42 4.17 -17.71
CA GLN A 388 10.35 4.12 -16.59
C GLN A 388 10.41 5.46 -15.85
N LYS A 389 10.16 5.42 -14.54
CA LYS A 389 10.15 6.55 -13.61
C LYS A 389 10.80 6.11 -12.29
N ASN A 390 12.13 6.17 -12.23
CA ASN A 390 12.90 5.49 -11.18
C ASN A 390 12.59 5.97 -9.76
N ASN A 391 12.48 5.01 -8.84
CA ASN A 391 12.70 5.27 -7.43
C ASN A 391 14.20 5.46 -7.16
N THR A 392 14.59 6.17 -6.10
CA THR A 392 16.01 6.20 -5.67
C THR A 392 16.42 4.82 -5.16
N ASN A 393 15.60 4.21 -4.31
CA ASN A 393 15.67 2.79 -3.93
C ASN A 393 14.34 2.13 -4.30
N ASP A 394 14.34 1.01 -5.01
CA ASP A 394 13.08 0.28 -5.26
C ASP A 394 12.58 -0.40 -3.98
N PHE A 395 13.50 -0.94 -3.19
CA PHE A 395 13.20 -1.64 -1.94
C PHE A 395 14.09 -1.14 -0.80
N SER A 396 13.57 -1.14 0.43
CA SER A 396 14.35 -0.95 1.65
C SER A 396 14.09 -2.10 2.60
N LEU A 397 15.12 -2.91 2.88
CA LEU A 397 15.03 -4.04 3.81
C LEU A 397 14.96 -3.53 5.25
N GLN A 398 14.19 -4.17 6.13
CA GLN A 398 13.97 -3.72 7.51
C GLN A 398 14.38 -4.78 8.54
N ARG A 399 14.25 -4.42 9.82
CA ARG A 399 14.49 -5.32 10.95
C ARG A 399 13.29 -6.22 11.16
N GLY A 400 13.45 -7.52 10.97
CA GLY A 400 12.38 -8.51 10.98
C GLY A 400 12.41 -9.34 9.70
N ARG A 401 11.98 -10.60 9.82
CA ARG A 401 11.86 -11.54 8.70
C ARG A 401 10.60 -11.24 7.89
N PHE A 402 10.61 -10.09 7.26
CA PHE A 402 9.55 -9.63 6.37
C PHE A 402 9.78 -10.17 4.96
N THR A 403 8.69 -10.52 4.29
CA THR A 403 8.73 -11.10 2.95
C THR A 403 7.79 -10.30 2.06
N VAL A 404 8.32 -9.83 0.94
CA VAL A 404 7.54 -9.26 -0.16
C VAL A 404 7.65 -10.20 -1.35
N ARG A 405 6.54 -10.51 -1.99
CA ARG A 405 6.47 -11.30 -3.22
C ARG A 405 6.10 -10.37 -4.37
N VAL A 406 6.96 -10.26 -5.36
CA VAL A 406 6.75 -9.48 -6.58
C VAL A 406 6.34 -10.46 -7.69
N VAL A 407 5.11 -10.31 -8.17
CA VAL A 407 4.38 -11.30 -8.98
C VAL A 407 3.80 -10.57 -10.19
N ASN A 408 4.12 -11.01 -11.40
CA ASN A 408 3.65 -10.36 -12.64
C ASN A 408 3.89 -8.83 -12.72
N SER A 409 4.93 -8.31 -12.08
CA SER A 409 5.25 -6.88 -12.06
C SER A 409 6.40 -6.53 -13.00
N ILE A 410 6.32 -5.37 -13.67
CA ILE A 410 7.49 -4.78 -14.33
C ILE A 410 8.35 -4.11 -13.26
N ILE A 411 9.63 -4.48 -13.24
CA ILE A 411 10.64 -3.91 -12.35
C ILE A 411 11.86 -3.47 -13.14
N HIS A 412 12.67 -2.60 -12.55
CA HIS A 412 13.91 -2.17 -13.16
C HIS A 412 14.84 -3.38 -13.39
N SER A 413 15.61 -3.36 -14.48
CA SER A 413 16.60 -4.42 -14.78
C SER A 413 17.75 -4.45 -13.77
N VAL A 414 17.89 -3.43 -12.93
CA VAL A 414 18.79 -3.47 -11.78
C VAL A 414 18.03 -2.84 -10.61
N PRO A 415 17.20 -3.62 -9.88
CA PRO A 415 16.47 -3.05 -8.77
C PRO A 415 17.44 -2.64 -7.67
N THR A 416 17.15 -1.51 -7.04
CA THR A 416 17.99 -0.94 -5.99
C THR A 416 17.47 -1.30 -4.60
N PHE A 417 18.38 -1.63 -3.69
CA PHE A 417 18.05 -2.11 -2.34
C PHE A 417 18.76 -1.27 -1.28
N ALA A 418 17.99 -0.60 -0.42
CA ALA A 418 18.49 0.02 0.81
C ALA A 418 18.62 -1.02 1.94
N ASN A 419 19.58 -0.81 2.84
CA ASN A 419 19.89 -1.65 4.01
C ASN A 419 20.30 -3.10 3.69
N ARG A 420 20.72 -3.35 2.45
CA ARG A 420 21.27 -4.64 2.05
C ARG A 420 22.64 -4.85 2.71
N ASN A 421 22.92 -6.08 3.12
CA ASN A 421 24.12 -6.47 3.84
C ASN A 421 24.32 -5.70 5.17
N THR A 422 23.24 -5.27 5.83
CA THR A 422 23.31 -4.56 7.11
C THR A 422 22.86 -5.49 8.25
N LEU A 423 23.68 -5.63 9.30
CA LEU A 423 23.32 -6.43 10.48
C LEU A 423 21.99 -5.96 11.09
N THR A 424 21.22 -6.90 11.67
CA THR A 424 19.85 -6.71 12.21
C THR A 424 18.74 -6.56 11.17
N TYR A 425 19.06 -6.30 9.90
CA TYR A 425 18.09 -6.28 8.81
C TYR A 425 18.05 -7.66 8.16
N ASN A 426 16.92 -8.34 8.21
CA ASN A 426 16.79 -9.75 7.80
C ASN A 426 15.52 -10.01 6.99
N SER A 427 15.05 -8.99 6.28
CA SER A 427 13.95 -9.10 5.32
C SER A 427 14.42 -9.61 3.97
N ARG A 428 13.50 -10.14 3.18
CA ARG A 428 13.75 -10.61 1.80
C ARG A 428 12.65 -10.17 0.83
N ILE A 429 13.02 -10.04 -0.43
CA ILE A 429 12.11 -9.78 -1.55
C ILE A 429 12.23 -10.96 -2.51
N ARG A 430 11.10 -11.52 -2.93
CA ARG A 430 11.03 -12.65 -3.85
C ARG A 430 10.40 -12.18 -5.16
N PHE A 431 10.93 -12.64 -6.28
CA PHE A 431 10.54 -12.21 -7.62
C PHE A 431 10.19 -13.42 -8.47
N GLU A 432 9.05 -13.38 -9.14
CA GLU A 432 8.65 -14.42 -10.10
C GLU A 432 9.29 -14.23 -11.48
N HIS A 433 9.48 -12.98 -11.90
CA HIS A 433 9.93 -12.61 -13.25
C HIS A 433 11.06 -11.57 -13.16
N PHE A 434 12.18 -11.96 -12.55
CA PHE A 434 13.32 -11.06 -12.37
C PHE A 434 13.90 -10.62 -13.72
N LEU A 435 14.41 -9.39 -13.79
CA LEU A 435 14.94 -8.79 -15.03
C LEU A 435 13.94 -8.82 -16.20
N GLN A 436 12.63 -8.79 -15.91
CA GLN A 436 11.58 -8.88 -16.91
C GLN A 436 11.65 -10.16 -17.76
N THR A 437 12.25 -11.23 -17.21
CA THR A 437 12.33 -12.55 -17.84
C THR A 437 11.31 -13.47 -17.17
N ALA A 438 10.36 -13.97 -17.94
CA ALA A 438 9.32 -14.87 -17.43
C ALA A 438 9.94 -16.13 -16.80
N GLY A 439 9.49 -16.50 -15.61
CA GLY A 439 10.02 -17.62 -14.83
C GLY A 439 11.43 -17.44 -14.30
N ALA A 440 12.07 -16.27 -14.41
CA ALA A 440 13.36 -16.03 -13.78
C ALA A 440 13.17 -15.77 -12.28
N HIS A 441 13.03 -16.83 -11.50
CA HIS A 441 12.81 -16.75 -10.07
C HIS A 441 14.07 -16.28 -9.32
N TYR A 442 13.89 -15.32 -8.41
CA TYR A 442 14.98 -14.69 -7.68
C TYR A 442 14.55 -14.23 -6.29
N VAL A 443 15.47 -14.28 -5.34
CA VAL A 443 15.30 -13.66 -4.02
C VAL A 443 16.47 -12.73 -3.73
N ALA A 444 16.14 -11.45 -3.50
CA ALA A 444 17.02 -10.51 -2.84
C ALA A 444 16.82 -10.62 -1.32
N ASP A 445 17.75 -11.27 -0.63
CA ASP A 445 17.79 -11.32 0.83
C ASP A 445 18.78 -10.25 1.35
N ALA A 446 18.60 -9.82 2.60
CA ALA A 446 19.52 -8.91 3.26
C ALA A 446 20.95 -9.45 3.25
N PHE A 447 21.15 -10.77 3.32
CA PHE A 447 22.47 -11.37 3.44
C PHE A 447 22.95 -12.12 2.19
N GLY A 448 22.27 -11.96 1.04
CA GLY A 448 22.59 -12.74 -0.16
C GLY A 448 21.57 -12.62 -1.28
N ASP A 449 21.90 -13.27 -2.38
CA ASP A 449 21.04 -13.49 -3.54
C ASP A 449 20.78 -14.98 -3.69
N ILE A 450 19.55 -15.34 -4.07
CA ILE A 450 19.17 -16.71 -4.40
C ILE A 450 18.53 -16.70 -5.78
N TYR A 451 19.02 -17.55 -6.68
CA TYR A 451 18.53 -17.68 -8.05
C TYR A 451 18.02 -19.09 -8.30
N GLU A 452 17.00 -19.18 -9.13
CA GLU A 452 16.78 -20.37 -9.94
C GLU A 452 17.76 -20.36 -11.12
N VAL A 453 18.50 -21.44 -11.29
CA VAL A 453 19.36 -21.64 -12.45
C VAL A 453 19.17 -23.04 -13.02
N ALA A 454 19.19 -23.14 -14.34
CA ALA A 454 19.14 -24.43 -15.03
C ALA A 454 20.38 -25.26 -14.69
N ALA A 455 20.18 -26.54 -14.36
CA ALA A 455 21.24 -27.50 -14.13
C ALA A 455 21.70 -28.13 -15.45
N ASP A 456 22.22 -27.31 -16.37
CA ASP A 456 22.58 -27.72 -17.73
C ASP A 456 24.08 -27.95 -17.96
N GLY A 457 24.92 -27.67 -16.97
CA GLY A 457 26.37 -27.78 -17.07
C GLY A 457 27.03 -26.68 -17.91
N SER A 458 26.29 -25.64 -18.31
CA SER A 458 26.82 -24.52 -19.10
C SER A 458 27.52 -23.50 -18.22
N GLY A 459 28.69 -23.01 -18.66
CA GLY A 459 29.49 -22.05 -17.89
C GLY A 459 29.81 -22.57 -16.47
N ASP A 460 29.37 -21.81 -15.47
CA ASP A 460 29.52 -22.15 -14.05
C ASP A 460 28.33 -22.95 -13.49
N ASN A 461 27.25 -23.16 -14.26
CA ASN A 461 26.08 -23.88 -13.76
C ASN A 461 26.40 -25.36 -13.55
N PRO A 462 25.90 -25.99 -12.47
CA PRO A 462 25.95 -27.44 -12.30
C PRO A 462 25.27 -28.16 -13.47
N SER A 463 25.71 -29.37 -13.80
CA SER A 463 24.93 -30.29 -14.64
C SER A 463 23.92 -31.06 -13.78
N GLN A 464 22.74 -31.37 -14.30
CA GLN A 464 21.70 -32.10 -13.59
C GLN A 464 22.22 -33.42 -13.01
N ARG A 465 22.04 -33.64 -11.70
CA ARG A 465 22.37 -34.94 -11.08
C ARG A 465 21.38 -36.01 -11.55
N SER A 466 21.80 -37.27 -11.56
CA SER A 466 20.90 -38.40 -11.83
C SER A 466 19.70 -38.40 -10.88
N GLY A 467 18.49 -38.27 -11.43
CA GLY A 467 17.25 -38.19 -10.67
C GLY A 467 17.01 -36.87 -9.94
N GLY A 468 17.82 -35.84 -10.14
CA GLY A 468 17.67 -34.49 -9.58
C GLY A 468 16.68 -33.59 -10.31
N GLY A 469 16.53 -32.36 -9.81
CA GLY A 469 15.78 -31.31 -10.51
C GLY A 469 16.44 -30.84 -11.80
N ALA A 470 15.65 -30.34 -12.75
CA ALA A 470 16.18 -29.65 -13.93
C ALA A 470 16.75 -28.27 -13.58
N ASP A 471 16.25 -27.68 -12.49
CA ASP A 471 16.65 -26.38 -11.97
C ASP A 471 17.16 -26.54 -10.52
N VAL A 472 18.16 -25.74 -10.17
CA VAL A 472 18.82 -25.77 -8.85
C VAL A 472 18.82 -24.38 -8.22
N ILE A 473 18.99 -24.35 -6.90
CA ILE A 473 19.12 -23.11 -6.14
C ILE A 473 20.58 -22.67 -6.21
N GLU A 474 20.89 -21.56 -6.89
CA GLU A 474 22.19 -20.87 -6.78
C GLU A 474 22.14 -19.80 -5.69
N VAL A 475 23.18 -19.73 -4.86
CA VAL A 475 23.27 -18.77 -3.75
C VAL A 475 24.56 -17.99 -3.82
N ILE A 476 24.44 -16.66 -3.76
CA ILE A 476 25.56 -15.71 -3.67
C ILE A 476 25.44 -14.94 -2.35
N PRO A 477 26.21 -15.29 -1.30
CA PRO A 477 26.11 -14.62 -0.01
C PRO A 477 26.80 -13.26 0.00
N GLN A 478 26.31 -12.38 0.87
CA GLN A 478 26.91 -11.10 1.20
C GLN A 478 27.88 -11.24 2.38
N SER A 479 28.73 -10.24 2.59
CA SER A 479 29.84 -10.33 3.56
C SER A 479 29.42 -10.52 5.02
N ASN A 480 28.20 -10.11 5.38
CA ASN A 480 27.65 -10.32 6.72
C ASN A 480 26.85 -11.62 6.85
N CYS A 481 26.87 -12.52 5.85
CA CYS A 481 26.29 -13.85 5.96
C CYS A 481 27.06 -14.67 7.02
N ALA A 482 26.40 -14.92 8.16
CA ALA A 482 27.00 -15.51 9.36
C ALA A 482 25.92 -16.23 10.19
N PRO A 483 26.27 -16.97 11.27
CA PRO A 483 25.27 -17.69 12.09
C PRO A 483 24.14 -16.81 12.66
N VAL A 484 24.40 -15.54 12.96
CA VAL A 484 23.39 -14.58 13.47
C VAL A 484 22.68 -13.80 12.35
N SER A 485 23.11 -13.97 11.11
CA SER A 485 22.70 -13.21 9.93
C SER A 485 22.72 -14.14 8.71
N TYR A 486 21.99 -15.24 8.85
CA TYR A 486 22.03 -16.37 7.93
C TYR A 486 21.05 -16.19 6.77
N LEU A 487 21.33 -16.89 5.67
CA LEU A 487 20.45 -17.01 4.52
C LEU A 487 19.61 -18.27 4.60
N GLU A 488 18.30 -18.15 4.48
CA GLU A 488 17.39 -19.31 4.39
C GLU A 488 17.12 -19.65 2.93
N LEU A 489 17.69 -20.77 2.48
CA LEU A 489 17.70 -21.18 1.07
C LEU A 489 16.41 -21.89 0.67
N LEU A 490 15.90 -22.69 1.60
CA LEU A 490 14.76 -23.58 1.40
C LEU A 490 14.01 -23.68 2.73
N ASN A 491 12.68 -23.70 2.68
CA ASN A 491 11.80 -23.99 3.80
C ASN A 491 10.59 -24.78 3.31
N ILE A 492 10.57 -26.08 3.60
CA ILE A 492 9.60 -27.01 3.06
C ILE A 492 8.93 -27.82 4.18
N ARG A 493 7.76 -28.35 3.87
CA ARG A 493 6.99 -29.17 4.79
C ARG A 493 6.60 -30.47 4.10
N LEU A 494 6.87 -31.59 4.76
CA LEU A 494 6.59 -32.94 4.25
C LEU A 494 5.82 -33.74 5.30
N TRP A 495 4.85 -34.55 4.86
CA TRP A 495 4.17 -35.48 5.78
C TRP A 495 5.07 -36.67 6.09
N ALA A 496 5.13 -37.07 7.36
CA ALA A 496 5.84 -38.24 7.82
C ALA A 496 4.97 -39.09 8.75
N THR A 497 5.16 -40.41 8.67
CA THR A 497 4.44 -41.40 9.45
C THR A 497 5.17 -41.67 10.76
N ALA A 498 4.42 -41.85 11.84
CA ALA A 498 4.91 -42.22 13.16
C ALA A 498 5.71 -43.54 13.12
N GLY A 499 6.78 -43.61 13.92
CA GLY A 499 7.61 -44.80 14.13
C GLY A 499 8.45 -45.21 12.92
N VAL A 500 8.41 -44.45 11.82
CA VAL A 500 9.18 -44.74 10.61
C VAL A 500 10.39 -43.81 10.55
N ASN A 501 11.59 -44.40 10.65
CA ASN A 501 12.83 -43.66 10.46
C ASN A 501 12.98 -43.27 8.98
N LYS A 502 13.08 -41.97 8.71
CA LYS A 502 13.29 -41.38 7.38
C LYS A 502 14.52 -40.49 7.39
N SER A 503 15.36 -40.60 6.37
CA SER A 503 16.45 -39.65 6.13
C SER A 503 16.10 -38.73 4.97
N TYR A 504 16.26 -37.43 5.19
CA TYR A 504 16.00 -36.37 4.21
C TYR A 504 17.33 -35.75 3.80
N ARG A 505 17.70 -35.93 2.53
CA ARG A 505 19.01 -35.52 1.99
C ARG A 505 18.86 -34.52 0.85
N PHE A 506 19.66 -33.46 0.91
CA PHE A 506 19.81 -32.49 -0.18
C PHE A 506 21.25 -32.51 -0.68
N TYR A 507 21.42 -32.67 -1.98
CA TYR A 507 22.73 -32.65 -2.64
C TYR A 507 23.13 -31.22 -2.97
N LEU A 508 24.43 -30.94 -2.90
CA LEU A 508 24.96 -29.60 -3.09
C LEU A 508 26.30 -29.59 -3.81
N GLN A 509 26.63 -28.44 -4.40
CA GLN A 509 27.95 -28.08 -4.91
C GLN A 509 28.37 -26.74 -4.30
N THR A 510 29.68 -26.46 -4.28
CA THR A 510 30.16 -25.15 -3.85
C THR A 510 31.51 -24.81 -4.47
N ASP A 511 31.78 -23.53 -4.68
CA ASP A 511 33.09 -23.03 -5.12
C ASP A 511 33.97 -22.55 -3.95
N TYR A 512 33.49 -22.70 -2.71
CA TYR A 512 34.24 -22.37 -1.50
C TYR A 512 35.50 -23.21 -1.40
N ALA A 513 36.62 -22.61 -1.01
CA ALA A 513 37.84 -23.38 -0.79
C ALA A 513 37.66 -24.38 0.37
N ALA A 514 37.03 -23.91 1.45
CA ALA A 514 36.59 -24.74 2.57
C ALA A 514 35.44 -24.04 3.30
N LEU A 515 34.20 -24.43 3.01
CA LEU A 515 33.04 -24.00 3.80
C LEU A 515 32.96 -24.89 5.04
N ALA A 516 33.04 -24.29 6.22
CA ALA A 516 33.01 -25.02 7.48
C ALA A 516 31.76 -25.93 7.57
N LYS A 517 31.87 -27.07 8.27
CA LYS A 517 30.73 -28.00 8.42
C LYS A 517 29.43 -27.38 8.96
N ASN A 518 29.55 -26.31 9.76
CA ASN A 518 28.42 -25.55 10.31
C ASN A 518 28.08 -24.31 9.47
N GLY A 519 28.77 -24.11 8.35
CA GLY A 519 28.54 -23.01 7.41
C GLY A 519 27.32 -23.23 6.53
N LEU A 520 26.85 -24.46 6.36
CA LEU A 520 25.61 -24.79 5.66
C LEU A 520 24.94 -25.96 6.41
N VAL A 521 23.73 -25.73 6.92
CA VAL A 521 23.06 -26.69 7.81
C VAL A 521 21.62 -26.93 7.34
N LEU A 522 21.23 -28.20 7.27
CA LEU A 522 19.84 -28.61 7.16
C LEU A 522 19.29 -28.83 8.57
N TYR A 523 18.16 -28.21 8.85
CA TYR A 523 17.41 -28.35 10.08
C TYR A 523 16.12 -29.11 9.80
N GLY A 524 15.71 -29.94 10.74
CA GLY A 524 14.42 -30.61 10.76
C GLY A 524 13.69 -30.34 12.07
N GLN A 525 12.37 -30.18 12.00
CA GLN A 525 11.47 -30.11 13.16
C GLN A 525 10.28 -31.04 12.93
N TYR A 526 9.98 -31.90 13.91
CA TYR A 526 8.96 -32.94 13.80
C TYR A 526 8.36 -33.28 15.16
N LEU A 527 7.18 -33.92 15.19
CA LEU A 527 6.55 -34.39 16.43
C LEU A 527 7.35 -35.56 17.02
N ASP A 528 8.11 -35.31 18.08
CA ASP A 528 9.07 -36.25 18.69
C ASP A 528 8.53 -36.95 19.95
N GLN A 529 7.33 -36.60 20.39
CA GLN A 529 6.63 -37.22 21.53
C GLN A 529 5.42 -38.02 21.04
N GLY A 530 5.09 -39.11 21.73
CA GLY A 530 3.95 -39.98 21.36
C GLY A 530 2.57 -39.32 21.57
N SER A 531 2.51 -38.19 22.26
CA SER A 531 1.33 -37.34 22.42
C SER A 531 1.76 -35.88 22.66
N GLY A 532 0.86 -34.92 22.39
CA GLY A 532 1.12 -33.49 22.53
C GLY A 532 1.67 -32.84 21.23
N GLY A 533 1.95 -31.53 21.30
CA GLY A 533 2.38 -30.72 20.16
C GLY A 533 3.86 -30.35 20.15
N HIS A 534 4.70 -31.00 20.95
CA HIS A 534 6.14 -30.68 21.00
C HIS A 534 6.83 -31.03 19.68
N LEU A 535 7.67 -30.11 19.18
CA LEU A 535 8.47 -30.30 17.98
C LEU A 535 9.95 -30.47 18.35
N GLY A 536 10.50 -31.66 18.14
CA GLY A 536 11.92 -31.95 18.34
C GLY A 536 12.78 -31.39 17.21
N PRO A 537 13.84 -30.60 17.49
CA PRO A 537 14.79 -30.17 16.49
C PRO A 537 15.84 -31.24 16.19
N VAL A 538 16.23 -31.39 14.92
CA VAL A 538 17.40 -32.16 14.47
C VAL A 538 18.18 -31.34 13.45
N ASN A 539 19.50 -31.41 13.49
CA ASN A 539 20.36 -30.71 12.53
C ASN A 539 21.22 -31.71 11.79
N SER A 540 21.63 -31.35 10.57
CA SER A 540 22.41 -32.26 9.74
C SER A 540 23.73 -32.65 10.36
N SER A 541 24.07 -33.92 10.23
CA SER A 541 25.37 -34.48 10.59
C SER A 541 26.23 -34.59 9.34
N THR A 542 27.06 -33.58 9.04
CA THR A 542 28.13 -33.74 8.05
C THR A 542 29.42 -34.15 8.73
N SER A 543 30.16 -35.10 8.13
CA SER A 543 31.40 -35.65 8.70
C SER A 543 32.60 -34.71 8.55
N GLY A 544 32.49 -33.65 7.72
CA GLY A 544 33.58 -32.73 7.42
C GLY A 544 33.12 -31.40 6.82
N ASN A 545 34.09 -30.53 6.50
CA ASN A 545 33.85 -29.29 5.77
C ASN A 545 33.41 -29.58 4.33
N PHE A 546 32.68 -28.65 3.72
CA PHE A 546 32.40 -28.71 2.30
C PHE A 546 33.59 -28.12 1.52
N THR A 547 33.96 -28.79 0.44
CA THR A 547 35.11 -28.45 -0.40
C THR A 547 34.66 -28.01 -1.78
N THR A 548 35.56 -27.33 -2.51
CA THR A 548 35.29 -26.89 -3.88
C THR A 548 34.88 -28.07 -4.76
N ARG A 549 33.83 -27.92 -5.57
CA ARG A 549 33.42 -28.90 -6.57
C ARG A 549 34.57 -29.18 -7.55
N SER A 550 34.71 -30.43 -7.96
CA SER A 550 35.74 -30.85 -8.91
C SER A 550 35.36 -30.58 -10.38
N ASN A 551 34.07 -30.51 -10.70
CA ASN A 551 33.50 -30.16 -12.01
C ASN A 551 31.98 -29.89 -11.87
N GLN A 552 31.30 -29.52 -12.96
CA GLN A 552 29.87 -29.23 -12.97
C GLN A 552 28.98 -30.43 -12.58
N SER A 553 29.47 -31.67 -12.67
CA SER A 553 28.72 -32.89 -12.30
C SER A 553 28.97 -33.38 -10.88
N ASP A 554 29.77 -32.67 -10.09
CA ASP A 554 30.18 -33.09 -8.76
C ASP A 554 29.10 -32.85 -7.69
N TRP A 555 28.13 -33.75 -7.62
CA TRP A 555 27.11 -33.81 -6.56
C TRP A 555 27.50 -34.77 -5.43
N SER A 556 28.80 -34.90 -5.12
CA SER A 556 29.28 -35.82 -4.08
C SER A 556 28.95 -35.36 -2.65
N GLN A 557 28.65 -34.08 -2.46
CA GLN A 557 28.41 -33.46 -1.17
C GLN A 557 26.91 -33.31 -0.88
N TYR A 558 26.52 -33.42 0.38
CA TYR A 558 25.12 -33.32 0.80
C TYR A 558 24.98 -32.90 2.26
N VAL A 559 23.78 -32.42 2.60
CA VAL A 559 23.29 -32.27 3.98
C VAL A 559 22.14 -33.25 4.20
N GLU A 560 22.11 -33.90 5.36
CA GLU A 560 21.13 -34.94 5.68
C GLU A 560 20.72 -34.90 7.15
N VAL A 561 19.42 -35.08 7.40
CA VAL A 561 18.86 -35.33 8.74
C VAL A 561 18.11 -36.65 8.75
N ALA A 562 18.27 -37.42 9.82
CA ALA A 562 17.47 -38.62 10.09
C ALA A 562 16.42 -38.29 11.15
N ILE A 563 15.17 -38.62 10.88
CA ILE A 563 14.01 -38.27 11.69
C ILE A 563 13.16 -39.53 11.89
N ASN A 564 12.76 -39.77 13.14
CA ASN A 564 11.80 -40.81 13.51
C ASN A 564 10.64 -40.16 14.28
N PRO A 565 9.56 -39.75 13.59
CA PRO A 565 8.43 -39.09 14.24
C PRO A 565 7.76 -40.02 15.24
N ALA A 566 7.36 -39.51 16.39
CA ALA A 566 6.58 -40.29 17.35
C ALA A 566 5.06 -40.23 17.07
N GLN A 567 4.64 -39.29 16.22
CA GLN A 567 3.27 -39.12 15.73
C GLN A 567 3.27 -38.85 14.22
N ASP A 568 2.17 -39.19 13.55
CA ASP A 568 1.93 -38.78 12.17
C ASP A 568 1.83 -37.26 12.12
N GLY A 569 2.52 -36.64 11.17
CA GLY A 569 2.45 -35.20 11.05
C GLY A 569 3.47 -34.61 10.10
N TYR A 570 3.54 -33.29 10.14
CA TYR A 570 4.42 -32.52 9.29
C TYR A 570 5.84 -32.43 9.86
N VAL A 571 6.81 -32.76 9.02
CA VAL A 571 8.23 -32.45 9.20
C VAL A 571 8.51 -31.13 8.48
N ASN A 572 9.00 -30.13 9.20
CA ASN A 572 9.49 -28.88 8.62
C ASN A 572 11.00 -29.02 8.39
N LEU A 573 11.46 -28.82 7.16
CA LEU A 573 12.87 -28.87 6.80
C LEU A 573 13.30 -27.49 6.26
N TYR A 574 14.42 -26.97 6.75
CA TYR A 574 14.96 -25.72 6.23
C TYR A 574 16.49 -25.76 6.14
N ILE A 575 17.02 -25.18 5.05
CA ILE A 575 18.46 -25.10 4.80
C ILE A 575 18.93 -23.67 5.03
N ARG A 576 19.99 -23.51 5.82
CA ARG A 576 20.58 -22.19 6.12
C ARG A 576 22.05 -22.14 5.76
N LEU A 577 22.44 -21.13 4.99
CA LEU A 577 23.83 -20.74 4.76
C LEU A 577 24.24 -19.69 5.80
N MET A 578 25.36 -19.94 6.46
CA MET A 578 25.90 -19.20 7.61
C MET A 578 27.39 -18.88 7.42
N GLY A 579 27.89 -18.98 6.19
CA GLY A 579 29.28 -18.70 5.82
C GLY A 579 29.35 -17.78 4.62
N TYR A 580 30.46 -17.05 4.53
CA TYR A 580 30.77 -16.14 3.43
C TYR A 580 32.22 -16.32 2.98
N GLU A 581 32.42 -16.40 1.67
CA GLU A 581 33.70 -16.24 0.99
C GLU A 581 33.43 -15.38 -0.26
N THR A 582 34.26 -14.36 -0.49
CA THR A 582 34.02 -13.38 -1.57
C THR A 582 33.93 -14.06 -2.93
N SER A 583 32.89 -13.72 -3.69
CA SER A 583 32.63 -14.24 -5.05
C SER A 583 32.45 -15.75 -5.13
N LYS A 584 32.16 -16.43 -4.00
CA LYS A 584 31.89 -17.88 -3.99
C LYS A 584 30.40 -18.18 -3.93
N LYS A 585 30.05 -19.31 -4.53
CA LYS A 585 28.67 -19.76 -4.69
C LYS A 585 28.42 -21.09 -3.98
N VAL A 586 27.16 -21.33 -3.66
CA VAL A 586 26.63 -22.64 -3.26
C VAL A 586 25.48 -22.96 -4.20
N TRP A 587 25.43 -24.20 -4.69
CA TRP A 587 24.28 -24.74 -5.42
C TRP A 587 23.64 -25.84 -4.61
N VAL A 588 22.31 -25.85 -4.51
CA VAL A 588 21.54 -26.89 -3.84
C VAL A 588 20.52 -27.45 -4.82
N ASP A 589 20.48 -28.77 -4.99
CA ASP A 589 19.38 -29.41 -5.70
C ASP A 589 18.15 -29.43 -4.79
N PRO A 590 17.06 -28.72 -5.14
CA PRO A 590 15.87 -28.66 -4.30
C PRO A 590 15.13 -30.00 -4.21
N LYS A 591 15.44 -30.96 -5.09
CA LYS A 591 14.83 -32.28 -5.05
C LYS A 591 15.41 -33.13 -3.92
N VAL A 592 14.64 -33.25 -2.84
CA VAL A 592 14.97 -34.07 -1.68
C VAL A 592 15.09 -35.55 -2.04
N ALA A 593 16.16 -36.20 -1.59
CA ALA A 593 16.26 -37.65 -1.59
C ALA A 593 15.79 -38.17 -0.23
N ILE A 594 14.70 -38.94 -0.23
CA ILE A 594 14.11 -39.54 0.97
C ILE A 594 14.47 -41.03 0.98
N THR A 595 15.06 -41.50 2.08
CA THR A 595 15.34 -42.92 2.29
C THR A 595 14.73 -43.41 3.60
N GLY A 596 14.26 -44.66 3.62
CA GLY A 596 13.48 -45.22 4.72
C GLY A 596 11.98 -44.90 4.60
N GLY A 597 11.12 -45.90 4.82
CA GLY A 597 9.66 -45.77 4.74
C GLY A 597 9.06 -45.86 3.33
N ASP A 598 7.79 -45.47 3.21
CA ASP A 598 7.06 -45.44 1.92
C ASP A 598 7.67 -44.45 0.93
N ALA A 599 7.74 -44.86 -0.34
CA ALA A 599 8.25 -44.02 -1.41
C ALA A 599 7.31 -42.83 -1.64
N VAL A 600 7.77 -41.63 -1.29
CA VAL A 600 7.10 -40.37 -1.63
C VAL A 600 7.89 -39.71 -2.75
N THR A 601 7.24 -39.49 -3.88
CA THR A 601 7.82 -38.65 -4.94
C THR A 601 7.57 -37.19 -4.58
N VAL A 602 8.64 -36.44 -4.43
CA VAL A 602 8.58 -35.00 -4.19
C VAL A 602 9.11 -34.30 -5.43
N THR A 603 8.28 -33.45 -6.02
CA THR A 603 8.64 -32.66 -7.19
C THR A 603 8.81 -31.20 -6.75
N PRO A 604 10.04 -30.63 -6.79
CA PRO A 604 10.19 -29.21 -6.56
C PRO A 604 9.53 -28.44 -7.71
N ARG A 605 8.84 -27.36 -7.36
CA ARG A 605 8.33 -26.36 -8.31
C ARG A 605 8.83 -25.00 -7.89
N TRP A 606 9.09 -24.12 -8.84
CA TRP A 606 9.36 -22.73 -8.53
C TRP A 606 8.08 -21.91 -8.61
N SER A 607 7.81 -21.13 -7.57
CA SER A 607 6.69 -20.19 -7.58
C SER A 607 6.95 -19.05 -6.60
N TYR A 608 6.45 -17.86 -6.93
CA TYR A 608 6.63 -16.65 -6.11
C TYR A 608 8.09 -16.33 -5.75
N GLY A 609 9.04 -16.74 -6.60
CA GLY A 609 10.46 -16.49 -6.45
C GLY A 609 11.22 -17.47 -5.55
N GLU A 610 10.59 -18.56 -5.10
CA GLU A 610 11.25 -19.58 -4.30
C GLU A 610 10.81 -20.99 -4.70
N VAL A 611 11.56 -21.98 -4.21
CA VAL A 611 11.19 -23.38 -4.34
C VAL A 611 10.02 -23.70 -3.41
N GLN A 612 8.97 -24.26 -3.98
CA GLN A 612 7.91 -24.97 -3.29
C GLN A 612 7.95 -26.45 -3.67
N LEU A 613 7.18 -27.27 -2.95
CA LEU A 613 7.05 -28.69 -3.26
C LEU A 613 5.62 -29.01 -3.65
N ASP A 614 5.47 -29.72 -4.77
CA ASP A 614 4.28 -30.49 -5.04
C ASP A 614 4.47 -31.90 -4.47
N ILE A 615 3.53 -32.28 -3.60
CA ILE A 615 3.44 -33.64 -3.07
C ILE A 615 2.35 -34.33 -3.86
N ASP A 616 2.74 -35.19 -4.80
CA ASP A 616 1.78 -36.09 -5.43
C ASP A 616 1.37 -37.14 -4.39
N PRO A 617 0.08 -37.19 -3.97
CA PRO A 617 -0.37 -38.28 -3.13
C PRO A 617 -0.19 -39.57 -3.93
N VAL A 618 0.66 -40.46 -3.41
CA VAL A 618 0.71 -41.82 -3.94
C VAL A 618 -0.66 -42.42 -3.67
N THR A 619 -1.47 -42.58 -4.72
CA THR A 619 -2.75 -43.29 -4.67
C THR A 619 -2.46 -44.76 -4.42
N THR A 620 -2.12 -45.13 -3.18
CA THR A 620 -2.20 -46.51 -2.73
C THR A 620 -3.67 -46.86 -2.69
N GLY A 621 -4.12 -47.80 -3.52
CA GLY A 621 -5.53 -48.18 -3.73
C GLY A 621 -6.25 -48.83 -2.53
N GLY A 622 -6.04 -48.36 -1.30
CA GLY A 622 -6.79 -48.73 -0.11
C GLY A 622 -7.56 -47.52 0.43
N GLY A 623 -8.87 -47.66 0.64
CA GLY A 623 -9.82 -46.58 0.95
C GLY A 623 -9.69 -45.94 2.35
N GLY A 624 -8.48 -45.58 2.78
CA GLY A 624 -8.24 -44.69 3.91
C GLY A 624 -8.28 -43.23 3.45
N SER A 625 -9.04 -42.39 4.15
CA SER A 625 -9.18 -40.96 3.89
C SER A 625 -7.82 -40.28 3.78
N SER A 626 -7.44 -39.84 2.57
CA SER A 626 -6.27 -38.98 2.39
C SER A 626 -6.45 -37.68 3.21
N PRO A 627 -5.43 -37.23 3.95
CA PRO A 627 -5.52 -35.97 4.65
C PRO A 627 -5.67 -34.83 3.62
N PRO A 628 -6.40 -33.74 3.98
CA PRO A 628 -6.58 -32.62 3.08
C PRO A 628 -5.21 -32.01 2.73
N ILE A 629 -4.89 -31.98 1.44
CA ILE A 629 -3.77 -31.23 0.90
C ILE A 629 -4.08 -29.76 1.16
N ASN A 630 -3.47 -29.19 2.19
CA ASN A 630 -3.51 -27.75 2.39
C ASN A 630 -2.38 -27.13 1.58
N SER A 631 -2.63 -26.93 0.28
CA SER A 631 -1.82 -26.06 -0.57
C SER A 631 -2.02 -24.57 -0.23
N GLY A 632 -2.84 -24.27 0.78
CA GLY A 632 -2.95 -22.95 1.39
C GLY A 632 -1.67 -22.59 2.13
N LEU A 633 -0.95 -21.62 1.56
CA LEU A 633 0.05 -20.80 2.26
C LEU A 633 -0.47 -20.45 3.65
N LEU A 634 0.09 -21.08 4.70
CA LEU A 634 0.06 -20.46 6.02
C LEU A 634 1.01 -19.27 5.93
N PRO A 635 0.55 -18.02 6.16
CA PRO A 635 1.45 -16.88 6.18
C PRO A 635 2.54 -17.16 7.22
N LEU A 636 3.79 -17.15 6.77
CA LEU A 636 4.99 -17.22 7.60
C LEU A 636 4.98 -15.99 8.53
N GLY A 637 4.31 -16.10 9.67
CA GLY A 637 4.14 -14.98 10.61
C GLY A 637 3.26 -15.24 11.82
N VAL A 638 2.38 -16.24 11.82
CA VAL A 638 1.63 -16.60 13.04
C VAL A 638 2.39 -17.69 13.79
N MET A 639 3.30 -17.27 14.67
CA MET A 639 3.73 -18.12 15.78
C MET A 639 2.50 -18.28 16.68
N GLU A 640 1.76 -19.37 16.50
CA GLU A 640 0.72 -19.78 17.44
C GLU A 640 1.42 -20.06 18.77
N VAL A 641 1.41 -19.09 19.68
CA VAL A 641 1.75 -19.31 21.08
C VAL A 641 0.59 -20.12 21.64
N VAL A 642 0.66 -21.44 21.48
CA VAL A 642 -0.13 -22.37 22.28
C VAL A 642 0.41 -22.24 23.71
N VAL A 643 -0.36 -21.61 24.58
CA VAL A 643 -0.14 -21.64 26.04
C VAL A 643 -0.56 -22.98 26.58
#